data_AF-H6BUI6-F1
#
_entry.id   AF-H6BUI6-F1
#
_cell.length_a   1.000
_cell.length_b   1.000
_cell.length_c   1.000
_cell.angle_alpha   90.00
_cell.angle_beta   90.00
_cell.angle_gamma   90.00
#
_symmetry.space_group_name_H-M   'P 1'
#
loop_
_entity.id
_entity.type
_entity.pdbx_description
1 polymer ?
#
loop_
_entity_poly.entity_id
_entity_poly.type
_entity_poly.pdbx_seq_one_letter_code
_entity_poly.pdbx_strand_id
1 'polypeptide(L)'
;MSSRRRPVYFSQEPASTKLPGVDGGKIKRFHQNLPGYAPSRLVPLPDLAKELGIKGVFLKDESVRLGLPSFKILGASWGTFKALTSKLRLPDDVSFDKLAVESMKQQVKLFAATDGNHGRAVARVANLLSIQAFIYVPASLDDHTKEKISREGAQIVVFEGDYDEAVLAAGRAANHVPGGMLIQDTAFTGYEDIPAAIVEGYSTMFTEIDEDLERQGLQATAVVTPVGVGSLASAVVRHYAAINRPDAKIIAVEPDTAACLYKSLQNKTPTKIQTSHTIMTGMNCGTVSSTAWQCLSDHVAASMTVSDFEAHQAVQYLRSQGVSSGPCGASGLAAIRRLSPSDRARLGLDVNSILVLLNTEGERAYDIPVDVSTDDPVELTRLLTQIESTNPTLSSSNGTGETRIADYIEAWLQHRGIDSRRLESVPGRPSVLGFVPGKREGRNIMLNGHIDTVSISNYTADPLSGELSTRDGKAVVLGRGSLDMKAGLAAAMTVLSSAASSDLDGGVILAAVADEEDRSKGTEDVLGEGLRVDAAVVTEPTMLTLGTGHKGFLWLEIEVLGVAAHGSDASSGVDAILNTGLVLNSLREYGRTLPTDEFLGQATLHCGFISGGEELSTYPASCNLKIELRTVPSQEPELVLGEISQILAAIAAKDPQFRYKQPRILLHRAAYKLEADHPFERLAKGAAEDACNTPVKPTGLKFWCDAALLSTKGIPTVVFGPKGQGLHADEEWVEVESIRQTEQMLTSLVNAFCVT
;
A
#
# COMPACT_ATOMS: atom_id res chain seq x y z
N MET A 1 12.90 11.46 13.60
CA MET A 1 13.09 10.01 13.35
C MET A 1 12.26 9.25 14.36
N SER A 2 11.32 8.42 13.90
CA SER A 2 10.55 7.49 14.74
C SER A 2 11.45 6.77 15.74
N SER A 3 11.02 6.67 17.00
CA SER A 3 11.70 5.85 18.01
C SER A 3 11.44 4.35 17.82
N ARG A 4 10.54 3.96 16.90
CA ARG A 4 9.94 2.62 16.78
C ARG A 4 10.08 2.01 15.39
N ARG A 5 11.19 2.33 14.72
CA ARG A 5 11.53 1.76 13.43
C ARG A 5 11.94 0.28 13.55
N ARG A 6 11.68 -0.50 12.50
CA ARG A 6 12.21 -1.87 12.33
C ARG A 6 13.74 -1.89 12.56
N PRO A 7 14.25 -2.69 13.50
CA PRO A 7 15.67 -2.69 13.86
C PRO A 7 16.54 -3.34 12.79
N VAL A 8 17.85 -3.07 12.82
CA VAL A 8 18.83 -3.81 12.01
C VAL A 8 18.92 -5.24 12.51
N TYR A 9 18.78 -6.22 11.62
CA TYR A 9 19.11 -7.61 11.93
C TYR A 9 20.63 -7.79 11.81
N PHE A 10 21.26 -8.36 12.83
CA PHE A 10 22.68 -8.73 12.81
C PHE A 10 22.80 -10.24 12.99
N SER A 11 23.57 -10.89 12.13
CA SER A 11 23.88 -12.31 12.31
C SER A 11 24.71 -12.51 13.58
N GLN A 12 24.44 -13.59 14.32
CA GLN A 12 25.12 -13.88 15.58
C GLN A 12 26.56 -14.35 15.36
N GLU A 13 26.81 -15.14 14.31
CA GLU A 13 28.14 -15.50 13.79
C GLU A 13 27.98 -15.86 12.30
N PRO A 14 28.38 -14.99 11.35
CA PRO A 14 28.44 -15.39 9.95
C PRO A 14 29.37 -16.59 9.80
N ALA A 15 28.98 -17.58 9.00
CA ALA A 15 29.78 -18.77 8.77
C ALA A 15 31.20 -18.37 8.33
N SER A 16 32.21 -18.93 8.99
CA SER A 16 33.62 -18.81 8.59
C SER A 16 33.98 -19.68 7.39
N THR A 17 33.05 -20.54 6.97
CA THR A 17 33.21 -21.48 5.87
C THR A 17 33.27 -20.74 4.54
N LYS A 18 34.46 -20.67 3.95
CA LYS A 18 34.65 -20.09 2.62
C LYS A 18 33.93 -20.92 1.54
N LEU A 19 33.35 -20.23 0.57
CA LEU A 19 32.65 -20.83 -0.56
C LEU A 19 33.60 -21.13 -1.74
N PRO A 20 33.27 -22.12 -2.60
CA PRO A 20 33.96 -22.28 -3.89
C PRO A 20 33.86 -20.98 -4.70
N GLY A 21 35.00 -20.46 -5.14
CA GLY A 21 35.04 -19.24 -5.95
C GLY A 21 34.53 -19.47 -7.36
N VAL A 22 34.01 -18.40 -7.97
CA VAL A 22 33.70 -18.34 -9.41
C VAL A 22 34.93 -17.81 -10.15
N ASP A 23 35.25 -18.35 -11.34
CA ASP A 23 36.30 -17.80 -12.21
C ASP A 23 35.84 -16.48 -12.86
N GLY A 24 35.83 -15.41 -12.07
CA GLY A 24 35.44 -14.06 -12.51
C GLY A 24 36.29 -13.54 -13.66
N GLY A 25 37.56 -13.97 -13.76
CA GLY A 25 38.45 -13.60 -14.85
C GLY A 25 38.03 -14.20 -16.19
N LYS A 26 37.52 -15.45 -16.20
CA LYS A 26 36.93 -16.07 -17.41
C LYS A 26 35.63 -15.36 -17.81
N ILE A 27 34.74 -15.10 -16.86
CA ILE A 27 33.43 -14.47 -17.13
C ILE A 27 33.60 -13.03 -17.60
N LYS A 28 34.50 -12.26 -16.98
CA LYS A 28 34.82 -10.91 -17.44
C LYS A 28 35.39 -10.91 -18.86
N ARG A 29 36.28 -11.86 -19.20
CA ARG A 29 36.79 -12.02 -20.58
C ARG A 29 35.69 -12.33 -21.58
N PHE A 30 34.67 -13.11 -21.18
CA PHE A 30 33.47 -13.29 -22.00
C PHE A 30 32.76 -11.95 -22.26
N HIS A 31 32.47 -11.17 -21.21
CA HIS A 31 31.79 -9.88 -21.37
C HIS A 31 32.62 -8.85 -22.16
N GLN A 32 33.94 -8.86 -22.03
CA GLN A 32 34.86 -8.01 -22.82
C GLN A 32 34.73 -8.22 -24.33
N ASN A 33 34.30 -9.41 -24.75
CA ASN A 33 34.08 -9.72 -26.16
C ASN A 33 32.66 -9.36 -26.65
N LEU A 34 31.78 -8.86 -25.78
CA LEU A 34 30.46 -8.40 -26.19
C LEU A 34 30.54 -6.99 -26.81
N PRO A 35 29.77 -6.71 -27.88
CA PRO A 35 29.73 -5.38 -28.48
C PRO A 35 29.31 -4.30 -27.47
N GLY A 36 30.10 -3.22 -27.40
CA GLY A 36 29.82 -2.08 -26.51
C GLY A 36 30.19 -2.31 -25.04
N TYR A 37 30.94 -3.36 -24.71
CA TYR A 37 31.45 -3.53 -23.35
C TYR A 37 32.45 -2.43 -22.97
N ALA A 38 32.23 -1.87 -21.79
CA ALA A 38 33.22 -1.13 -21.03
C ALA A 38 33.00 -1.46 -19.54
N PRO A 39 34.06 -1.48 -18.71
CA PRO A 39 33.91 -1.50 -17.26
C PRO A 39 33.04 -0.32 -16.81
N SER A 40 32.08 -0.58 -15.92
CA SER A 40 31.26 0.52 -15.38
C SER A 40 32.05 1.33 -14.37
N ARG A 41 31.62 2.56 -14.11
CA ARG A 41 32.35 3.49 -13.23
C ARG A 41 32.27 3.03 -11.78
N LEU A 42 33.39 3.15 -11.05
CA LEU A 42 33.41 3.11 -9.60
C LEU A 42 33.53 4.54 -9.06
N VAL A 43 32.43 5.10 -8.57
CA VAL A 43 32.30 6.50 -8.19
C VAL A 43 32.65 6.69 -6.71
N PRO A 44 33.67 7.47 -6.33
CA PRO A 44 33.95 7.78 -4.94
C PRO A 44 32.90 8.75 -4.36
N LEU A 45 32.46 8.52 -3.12
CA LEU A 45 31.52 9.34 -2.38
C LEU A 45 32.19 9.88 -1.09
N PRO A 46 33.08 10.88 -1.19
CA PRO A 46 33.90 11.34 -0.07
C PRO A 46 33.08 11.99 1.06
N ASP A 47 32.02 12.70 0.72
CA ASP A 47 31.14 13.34 1.72
C ASP A 47 30.46 12.30 2.61
N LEU A 48 30.01 11.20 2.01
CA LEU A 48 29.42 10.09 2.74
C LEU A 48 30.47 9.32 3.56
N ALA A 49 31.69 9.14 3.04
CA ALA A 49 32.78 8.54 3.82
C ALA A 49 33.09 9.37 5.08
N LYS A 50 33.10 10.70 4.94
CA LYS A 50 33.27 11.64 6.06
C LYS A 50 32.09 11.60 7.04
N GLU A 51 30.85 11.55 6.53
CA GLU A 51 29.62 11.40 7.32
C GLU A 51 29.66 10.15 8.20
N LEU A 52 30.14 9.03 7.65
CA LEU A 52 30.21 7.74 8.33
C LEU A 52 31.46 7.58 9.21
N GLY A 53 32.49 8.42 9.02
CA GLY A 53 33.77 8.33 9.72
C GLY A 53 34.65 7.15 9.26
N ILE A 54 34.56 6.77 7.99
CA ILE A 54 35.31 5.63 7.41
C ILE A 54 36.27 6.07 6.30
N LYS A 55 37.18 5.18 5.88
CA LYS A 55 38.25 5.50 4.92
C LYS A 55 37.73 5.90 3.54
N GLY A 56 36.69 5.23 3.07
CA GLY A 56 36.14 5.50 1.74
C GLY A 56 34.81 4.82 1.49
N VAL A 57 33.98 5.47 0.69
CA VAL A 57 32.75 4.88 0.14
C VAL A 57 32.83 4.97 -1.37
N PHE A 58 32.54 3.86 -2.04
CA PHE A 58 32.56 3.76 -3.49
C PHE A 58 31.23 3.18 -3.97
N LEU A 59 30.67 3.76 -5.04
CA LEU A 59 29.43 3.32 -5.66
C LEU A 59 29.75 2.73 -7.04
N LYS A 60 29.44 1.44 -7.25
CA LYS A 60 29.54 0.82 -8.57
C LYS A 60 28.31 1.18 -9.39
N ASP A 61 28.52 1.93 -10.48
CA ASP A 61 27.45 2.57 -11.25
C ASP A 61 27.04 1.76 -12.49
N GLU A 62 26.01 0.92 -12.36
CA GLU A 62 25.51 0.06 -13.43
C GLU A 62 24.44 0.72 -14.31
N SER A 63 24.26 2.05 -14.21
CA SER A 63 23.25 2.82 -14.95
C SER A 63 23.44 2.90 -16.47
N VAL A 64 24.55 2.38 -17.00
CA VAL A 64 24.88 2.36 -18.45
C VAL A 64 25.56 1.06 -18.91
N ARG A 65 25.34 -0.05 -18.19
CA ARG A 65 26.00 -1.32 -18.49
C ARG A 65 25.59 -1.88 -19.85
N LEU A 66 26.56 -2.03 -20.77
CA LEU A 66 26.34 -2.54 -22.14
C LEU A 66 25.21 -1.78 -22.89
N GLY A 67 25.09 -0.48 -22.61
CA GLY A 67 24.04 0.38 -23.19
C GLY A 67 22.64 0.17 -22.61
N LEU A 68 22.51 -0.55 -21.49
CA LEU A 68 21.26 -0.69 -20.74
C LEU A 68 21.36 -0.02 -19.36
N PRO A 69 20.24 0.44 -18.79
CA PRO A 69 20.23 1.15 -17.51
C PRO A 69 20.24 0.20 -16.30
N SER A 70 20.89 -0.96 -16.38
CA SER A 70 21.02 -1.88 -15.25
C SER A 70 22.08 -2.96 -15.48
N PHE A 71 22.52 -3.58 -14.38
CA PHE A 71 23.50 -4.68 -14.36
C PHE A 71 23.01 -6.00 -14.97
N LYS A 72 21.69 -6.18 -15.15
CA LYS A 72 21.04 -7.49 -15.42
C LYS A 72 21.58 -8.20 -16.66
N ILE A 73 22.07 -7.45 -17.64
CA ILE A 73 22.68 -7.98 -18.87
C ILE A 73 23.96 -8.79 -18.65
N LEU A 74 24.71 -8.55 -17.57
CA LEU A 74 25.85 -9.40 -17.22
C LEU A 74 25.37 -10.85 -16.96
N GLY A 75 24.35 -11.01 -16.12
CA GLY A 75 23.77 -12.32 -15.84
C GLY A 75 23.04 -12.91 -17.04
N ALA A 76 22.16 -12.13 -17.68
CA ALA A 76 21.36 -12.62 -18.80
C ALA A 76 22.23 -13.10 -19.98
N SER A 77 23.32 -12.38 -20.29
CA SER A 77 24.22 -12.77 -21.39
C SER A 77 25.03 -14.03 -21.07
N TRP A 78 25.61 -14.16 -19.86
CA TRP A 78 26.34 -15.36 -19.46
C TRP A 78 25.43 -16.58 -19.31
N GLY A 79 24.25 -16.42 -18.69
CA GLY A 79 23.24 -17.47 -18.57
C GLY A 79 22.76 -17.97 -19.94
N THR A 80 22.48 -17.05 -20.87
CA THR A 80 22.12 -17.39 -22.25
C THR A 80 23.26 -18.10 -22.97
N PHE A 81 24.50 -17.62 -22.81
CA PHE A 81 25.69 -18.25 -23.39
C PHE A 81 25.82 -19.72 -22.94
N LYS A 82 25.80 -19.97 -21.62
CA LYS A 82 25.90 -21.34 -21.06
C LYS A 82 24.74 -22.23 -21.49
N ALA A 83 23.53 -21.69 -21.55
CA ALA A 83 22.36 -22.43 -21.99
C ALA A 83 22.50 -22.85 -23.47
N LEU A 84 22.90 -21.91 -24.34
CA LEU A 84 23.08 -22.16 -25.77
C LEU A 84 24.24 -23.11 -26.06
N THR A 85 25.39 -22.94 -25.41
CA THR A 85 26.53 -23.84 -25.63
C THR A 85 26.19 -25.27 -25.23
N SER A 86 25.45 -25.45 -24.13
CA SER A 86 24.92 -26.76 -23.72
C SER A 86 23.94 -27.34 -24.74
N LYS A 87 22.90 -26.58 -25.13
CA LYS A 87 21.87 -27.05 -26.08
C LYS A 87 22.44 -27.38 -27.46
N LEU A 88 23.36 -26.56 -27.96
CA LEU A 88 23.97 -26.68 -29.27
C LEU A 88 25.22 -27.57 -29.27
N ARG A 89 25.64 -28.09 -28.11
CA ARG A 89 26.87 -28.88 -27.91
C ARG A 89 28.12 -28.17 -28.44
N LEU A 90 28.21 -26.87 -28.20
CA LEU A 90 29.35 -26.04 -28.57
C LEU A 90 30.38 -25.98 -27.44
N PRO A 91 31.67 -25.77 -27.74
CA PRO A 91 32.70 -25.54 -26.73
C PRO A 91 32.41 -24.31 -25.85
N ASP A 92 32.89 -24.36 -24.61
CA ASP A 92 32.72 -23.30 -23.60
C ASP A 92 33.52 -22.00 -23.90
N ASP A 93 34.37 -22.01 -24.92
CA ASP A 93 35.18 -20.90 -25.42
C ASP A 93 34.75 -20.41 -26.83
N VAL A 94 33.59 -20.86 -27.31
CA VAL A 94 33.05 -20.44 -28.62
C VAL A 94 32.89 -18.92 -28.69
N SER A 95 33.24 -18.32 -29.83
CA SER A 95 33.04 -16.89 -30.04
C SER A 95 31.55 -16.54 -30.10
N PHE A 96 31.21 -15.34 -29.65
CA PHE A 96 29.82 -14.87 -29.64
C PHE A 96 29.23 -14.82 -31.05
N ASP A 97 30.01 -14.44 -32.07
CA ASP A 97 29.59 -14.47 -33.48
C ASP A 97 29.23 -15.87 -33.96
N LYS A 98 30.04 -16.87 -33.60
CA LYS A 98 29.76 -18.27 -33.97
C LYS A 98 28.54 -18.80 -33.22
N LEU A 99 28.37 -18.41 -31.95
CA LEU A 99 27.17 -18.74 -31.19
C LEU A 99 25.90 -18.16 -31.83
N ALA A 100 25.96 -16.91 -32.31
CA ALA A 100 24.86 -16.27 -33.04
C ALA A 100 24.50 -17.05 -34.31
N VAL A 101 25.51 -17.38 -35.13
CA VAL A 101 25.31 -18.15 -36.37
C VAL A 101 24.66 -19.51 -36.11
N GLU A 102 25.14 -20.27 -35.13
CA GLU A 102 24.58 -21.60 -34.81
C GLU A 102 23.18 -21.50 -34.18
N SER A 103 22.92 -20.47 -33.37
CA SER A 103 21.60 -20.23 -32.78
C SER A 103 20.55 -19.89 -33.84
N MET A 104 20.92 -19.10 -34.84
CA MET A 104 20.06 -18.78 -36.00
C MET A 104 19.77 -20.03 -36.84
N LYS A 105 20.79 -20.86 -37.13
CA LYS A 105 20.61 -22.12 -37.89
C LYS A 105 19.63 -23.07 -37.21
N GLN A 106 19.66 -23.14 -35.88
CA GLN A 106 18.77 -23.99 -35.08
C GLN A 106 17.45 -23.28 -34.70
N GLN A 107 17.19 -22.08 -35.24
CA GLN A 107 15.98 -21.31 -35.02
C GLN A 107 15.63 -21.13 -33.52
N VAL A 108 16.66 -20.87 -32.70
CA VAL A 108 16.48 -20.69 -31.26
C VAL A 108 15.62 -19.46 -30.98
N LYS A 109 14.77 -19.56 -29.95
CA LYS A 109 13.90 -18.47 -29.47
C LYS A 109 14.02 -18.37 -27.96
N LEU A 110 14.27 -17.17 -27.45
CA LEU A 110 14.40 -16.92 -26.02
C LEU A 110 13.05 -16.52 -25.41
N PHE A 111 12.77 -17.02 -24.21
CA PHE A 111 11.59 -16.72 -23.43
C PHE A 111 12.02 -16.26 -22.05
N ALA A 112 11.36 -15.24 -21.50
CA ALA A 112 11.54 -14.83 -20.11
C ALA A 112 10.27 -14.15 -19.61
N ALA A 113 10.07 -14.12 -18.30
CA ALA A 113 9.12 -13.24 -17.64
C ALA A 113 9.84 -12.14 -16.87
N THR A 114 9.26 -10.93 -16.83
CA THR A 114 9.90 -9.77 -16.19
C THR A 114 8.86 -8.78 -15.70
N ASP A 115 9.24 -8.05 -14.66
CA ASP A 115 8.64 -6.81 -14.18
C ASP A 115 9.50 -5.57 -14.55
N GLY A 116 10.65 -5.77 -15.23
CA GLY A 116 11.49 -4.67 -15.69
C GLY A 116 12.79 -5.11 -16.37
N ASN A 117 13.90 -4.96 -15.65
CA ASN A 117 15.26 -4.98 -16.22
C ASN A 117 15.71 -6.33 -16.80
N HIS A 118 15.25 -7.47 -16.25
CA HIS A 118 15.69 -8.80 -16.71
C HIS A 118 15.23 -9.10 -18.13
N GLY A 119 13.94 -8.94 -18.42
CA GLY A 119 13.42 -9.20 -19.77
C GLY A 119 13.99 -8.24 -20.82
N ARG A 120 14.30 -6.98 -20.45
CA ARG A 120 15.02 -6.05 -21.32
C ARG A 120 16.44 -6.54 -21.63
N ALA A 121 17.13 -7.08 -20.64
CA ALA A 121 18.46 -7.67 -20.83
C ALA A 121 18.41 -8.92 -21.72
N VAL A 122 17.45 -9.83 -21.52
CA VAL A 122 17.24 -11.00 -22.39
C VAL A 122 16.91 -10.57 -23.82
N ALA A 123 16.06 -9.55 -23.99
CA ALA A 123 15.73 -8.99 -25.30
C ALA A 123 16.97 -8.42 -26.02
N ARG A 124 17.83 -7.67 -25.32
CA ARG A 124 19.10 -7.18 -25.87
C ARG A 124 20.03 -8.31 -26.28
N VAL A 125 20.15 -9.36 -25.47
CA VAL A 125 20.99 -10.53 -25.79
C VAL A 125 20.45 -11.26 -27.03
N ALA A 126 19.14 -11.44 -27.15
CA ALA A 126 18.51 -12.01 -28.35
C ALA A 126 18.82 -11.19 -29.60
N ASN A 127 18.72 -9.86 -29.50
CA ASN A 127 19.05 -8.94 -30.59
C ASN A 127 20.53 -9.04 -31.00
N LEU A 128 21.46 -9.07 -30.03
CA LEU A 128 22.89 -9.28 -30.30
C LEU A 128 23.18 -10.62 -31.01
N LEU A 129 22.38 -11.65 -30.73
CA LEU A 129 22.47 -12.96 -31.38
C LEU A 129 21.65 -13.06 -32.67
N SER A 130 20.92 -12.01 -33.05
CA SER A 130 19.99 -11.99 -34.19
C SER A 130 18.91 -13.10 -34.13
N ILE A 131 18.41 -13.40 -32.93
CA ILE A 131 17.32 -14.36 -32.67
C ILE A 131 16.11 -13.67 -32.02
N GLN A 132 14.97 -14.36 -31.98
CA GLN A 132 13.74 -13.80 -31.41
C GLN A 132 13.69 -13.96 -29.87
N ALA A 133 13.11 -12.97 -29.20
CA ALA A 133 12.77 -13.02 -27.78
C ALA A 133 11.27 -12.77 -27.56
N PHE A 134 10.68 -13.53 -26.65
CA PHE A 134 9.31 -13.42 -26.19
C PHE A 134 9.33 -13.10 -24.69
N ILE A 135 8.91 -11.90 -24.31
CA ILE A 135 8.98 -11.42 -22.94
C ILE A 135 7.58 -11.33 -22.36
N TYR A 136 7.30 -12.19 -21.39
CA TYR A 136 6.06 -12.24 -20.65
C TYR A 136 6.07 -11.16 -19.57
N VAL A 137 5.04 -10.32 -19.55
CA VAL A 137 4.90 -9.24 -18.58
C VAL A 137 3.51 -9.29 -17.96
N PRO A 138 3.36 -9.00 -16.65
CA PRO A 138 2.05 -8.91 -16.06
C PRO A 138 1.28 -7.72 -16.65
N ALA A 139 -0.04 -7.81 -16.70
CA ALA A 139 -0.91 -6.74 -17.21
C ALA A 139 -0.70 -5.40 -16.49
N SER A 140 -0.33 -5.44 -15.20
CA SER A 140 -0.05 -4.28 -14.35
C SER A 140 1.25 -3.53 -14.68
N LEU A 141 2.14 -4.08 -15.51
CA LEU A 141 3.37 -3.41 -15.89
C LEU A 141 3.06 -2.16 -16.72
N ASP A 142 3.70 -1.03 -16.40
CA ASP A 142 3.46 0.23 -17.11
C ASP A 142 3.88 0.16 -18.59
N ASP A 143 3.14 0.87 -19.44
CA ASP A 143 3.35 0.81 -20.90
C ASP A 143 4.72 1.36 -21.32
N HIS A 144 5.29 2.28 -20.54
CA HIS A 144 6.62 2.82 -20.82
C HIS A 144 7.72 1.77 -20.62
N THR A 145 7.60 0.90 -19.61
CA THR A 145 8.50 -0.23 -19.41
C THR A 145 8.31 -1.31 -20.50
N LYS A 146 7.05 -1.61 -20.87
CA LYS A 146 6.76 -2.51 -22.01
C LYS A 146 7.42 -2.01 -23.31
N GLU A 147 7.33 -0.71 -23.58
CA GLU A 147 7.92 -0.09 -24.76
C GLU A 147 9.45 -0.17 -24.75
N LYS A 148 10.09 0.07 -23.58
CA LYS A 148 11.54 -0.08 -23.41
C LYS A 148 12.04 -1.49 -23.74
N ILE A 149 11.29 -2.53 -23.38
CA ILE A 149 11.62 -3.92 -23.72
C ILE A 149 11.40 -4.18 -25.22
N SER A 150 10.25 -3.74 -25.77
CA SER A 150 9.90 -3.91 -27.18
C SER A 150 10.92 -3.26 -28.13
N ARG A 151 11.44 -2.08 -27.78
CA ARG A 151 12.49 -1.37 -28.54
C ARG A 151 13.81 -2.14 -28.65
N GLU A 152 14.04 -3.15 -27.81
CA GLU A 152 15.18 -4.06 -27.95
C GLU A 152 14.96 -5.14 -29.03
N GLY A 153 13.77 -5.21 -29.64
CA GLY A 153 13.39 -6.18 -30.67
C GLY A 153 12.60 -7.38 -30.16
N ALA A 154 12.15 -7.36 -28.90
CA ALA A 154 11.37 -8.44 -28.31
C ALA A 154 9.87 -8.32 -28.60
N GLN A 155 9.20 -9.47 -28.66
CA GLN A 155 7.75 -9.56 -28.66
C GLN A 155 7.25 -9.59 -27.21
N ILE A 156 6.41 -8.62 -26.84
CA ILE A 156 5.78 -8.57 -25.53
C ILE A 156 4.55 -9.47 -25.51
N VAL A 157 4.46 -10.34 -24.51
CA VAL A 157 3.28 -11.16 -24.24
C VAL A 157 2.70 -10.69 -22.91
N VAL A 158 1.58 -9.98 -22.98
CA VAL A 158 0.86 -9.55 -21.77
C VAL A 158 0.12 -10.75 -21.19
N PHE A 159 0.38 -11.04 -19.91
CA PHE A 159 -0.24 -12.14 -19.19
C PHE A 159 -1.21 -11.58 -18.13
N GLU A 160 -2.44 -12.07 -18.14
CA GLU A 160 -3.44 -11.77 -17.11
C GLU A 160 -3.20 -12.68 -15.90
N GLY A 161 -2.35 -12.22 -15.00
CA GLY A 161 -1.94 -12.91 -13.77
C GLY A 161 -0.77 -12.20 -13.09
N ASP A 162 -0.30 -12.74 -11.97
CA ASP A 162 0.83 -12.17 -11.24
C ASP A 162 2.19 -12.53 -11.88
N TYR A 163 3.28 -12.01 -11.29
CA TYR A 163 4.64 -12.26 -11.80
C TYR A 163 5.03 -13.75 -11.75
N ASP A 164 4.69 -14.45 -10.66
CA ASP A 164 5.03 -15.87 -10.49
C ASP A 164 4.29 -16.72 -11.54
N GLU A 165 3.03 -16.39 -11.81
CA GLU A 165 2.23 -17.03 -12.86
C GLU A 165 2.77 -16.73 -14.26
N ALA A 166 3.24 -15.50 -14.51
CA ALA A 166 3.88 -15.12 -15.76
C ALA A 166 5.18 -15.90 -16.02
N VAL A 167 6.00 -16.16 -14.98
CA VAL A 167 7.18 -17.03 -15.07
C VAL A 167 6.79 -18.44 -15.50
N LEU A 168 5.76 -19.02 -14.89
CA LEU A 168 5.26 -20.34 -15.25
C LEU A 168 4.70 -20.37 -16.68
N ALA A 169 4.00 -19.31 -17.11
CA ALA A 169 3.48 -19.17 -18.46
C ALA A 169 4.60 -19.11 -19.50
N ALA A 170 5.64 -18.31 -19.26
CA ALA A 170 6.82 -18.23 -20.12
C ALA A 170 7.54 -19.58 -20.25
N GLY A 171 7.69 -20.31 -19.13
CA GLY A 171 8.28 -21.64 -19.11
C GLY A 171 7.48 -22.67 -19.91
N ARG A 172 6.14 -22.67 -19.76
CA ARG A 172 5.26 -23.52 -20.58
C ARG A 172 5.40 -23.18 -22.05
N ALA A 173 5.39 -21.91 -22.43
CA ALA A 173 5.52 -21.49 -23.82
C ALA A 173 6.87 -21.91 -24.43
N ALA A 174 7.97 -21.75 -23.69
CA ALA A 174 9.30 -22.15 -24.13
C ALA A 174 9.37 -23.65 -24.48
N ASN A 175 8.69 -24.50 -23.71
CA ASN A 175 8.67 -25.95 -23.92
C ASN A 175 7.83 -26.40 -25.13
N HIS A 176 6.84 -25.61 -25.56
CA HIS A 176 5.97 -25.95 -26.69
C HIS A 176 6.48 -25.43 -28.04
N VAL A 177 7.47 -24.53 -28.02
CA VAL A 177 8.02 -23.94 -29.24
C VAL A 177 9.33 -24.65 -29.62
N PRO A 178 9.45 -25.24 -30.83
CA PRO A 178 10.72 -25.79 -31.29
C PRO A 178 11.84 -24.75 -31.21
N GLY A 179 12.98 -25.13 -30.65
CA GLY A 179 14.10 -24.23 -30.40
C GLY A 179 13.92 -23.31 -29.18
N GLY A 180 12.76 -23.30 -28.53
CA GLY A 180 12.46 -22.46 -27.37
C GLY A 180 13.38 -22.72 -26.17
N MET A 181 13.75 -21.64 -25.47
CA MET A 181 14.57 -21.67 -24.27
C MET A 181 14.10 -20.62 -23.28
N LEU A 182 13.77 -21.05 -22.07
CA LEU A 182 13.52 -20.14 -20.96
C LEU A 182 14.86 -19.61 -20.44
N ILE A 183 14.96 -18.30 -20.27
CA ILE A 183 16.07 -17.58 -19.63
C ILE A 183 15.48 -16.76 -18.48
N GLN A 184 15.22 -17.40 -17.35
CA GLN A 184 14.72 -16.75 -16.12
C GLN A 184 15.83 -16.62 -15.06
N ASP A 185 15.84 -15.50 -14.32
CA ASP A 185 16.77 -15.17 -13.24
C ASP A 185 16.35 -15.66 -11.83
N THR A 186 15.29 -16.46 -11.78
CA THR A 186 14.73 -17.11 -10.58
C THR A 186 14.77 -18.63 -10.75
N ALA A 187 15.21 -19.33 -9.71
CA ALA A 187 15.28 -20.79 -9.69
C ALA A 187 13.99 -21.41 -9.15
N PHE A 188 13.58 -22.54 -9.75
CA PHE A 188 12.50 -23.40 -9.28
C PHE A 188 12.87 -24.85 -9.57
N THR A 189 12.16 -25.80 -8.97
CA THR A 189 12.50 -27.24 -9.04
C THR A 189 12.64 -27.71 -10.49
N GLY A 190 13.84 -28.20 -10.84
CA GLY A 190 14.18 -28.67 -12.18
C GLY A 190 14.65 -27.57 -13.14
N TYR A 191 14.83 -26.35 -12.66
CA TYR A 191 15.36 -25.20 -13.40
C TYR A 191 16.35 -24.39 -12.53
N GLU A 192 17.53 -24.96 -12.29
CA GLU A 192 18.55 -24.36 -11.41
C GLU A 192 19.82 -23.92 -12.18
N ASP A 193 20.17 -24.58 -13.28
CA ASP A 193 21.43 -24.35 -14.00
C ASP A 193 21.53 -22.96 -14.63
N ILE A 194 20.47 -22.51 -15.32
CA ILE A 194 20.45 -21.20 -15.97
C ILE A 194 20.44 -20.06 -14.94
N PRO A 195 19.59 -20.08 -13.89
CA PRO A 195 19.68 -19.11 -12.79
C PRO A 195 21.06 -19.09 -12.12
N ALA A 196 21.68 -20.25 -11.90
CA ALA A 196 23.02 -20.33 -11.33
C ALA A 196 24.06 -19.64 -12.24
N ALA A 197 23.99 -19.87 -13.55
CA ALA A 197 24.82 -19.16 -14.52
C ALA A 197 24.52 -17.66 -14.53
N ILE A 198 23.26 -17.22 -14.46
CA ILE A 198 22.93 -15.79 -14.37
C ILE A 198 23.60 -15.13 -13.14
N VAL A 199 23.57 -15.80 -11.98
CA VAL A 199 24.26 -15.35 -10.76
C VAL A 199 25.77 -15.28 -10.95
N GLU A 200 26.38 -16.26 -11.63
CA GLU A 200 27.81 -16.23 -11.97
C GLU A 200 28.16 -15.04 -12.87
N GLY A 201 27.31 -14.71 -13.83
CA GLY A 201 27.53 -13.61 -14.78
C GLY A 201 27.72 -12.26 -14.07
N TYR A 202 27.01 -12.05 -12.96
CA TYR A 202 27.16 -10.84 -12.14
C TYR A 202 28.57 -10.67 -11.54
N SER A 203 29.40 -11.72 -11.46
CA SER A 203 30.76 -11.65 -10.89
C SER A 203 31.69 -10.68 -11.63
N THR A 204 31.38 -10.36 -12.89
CA THR A 204 32.14 -9.37 -13.66
C THR A 204 32.14 -8.01 -12.99
N MET A 205 31.00 -7.59 -12.44
CA MET A 205 30.87 -6.32 -11.72
C MET A 205 31.82 -6.27 -10.52
N PHE A 206 31.90 -7.33 -9.72
CA PHE A 206 32.75 -7.37 -8.53
C PHE A 206 34.23 -7.50 -8.88
N THR A 207 34.56 -8.24 -9.94
CA THR A 207 35.94 -8.30 -10.46
C THR A 207 36.42 -6.92 -10.90
N GLU A 208 35.56 -6.13 -11.57
CA GLU A 208 35.89 -4.74 -11.92
C GLU A 208 36.04 -3.85 -10.67
N ILE A 209 35.19 -4.00 -9.66
CA ILE A 209 35.30 -3.25 -8.39
C ILE A 209 36.66 -3.51 -7.74
N ASP A 210 37.04 -4.78 -7.61
CA ASP A 210 38.29 -5.15 -6.96
C ASP A 210 39.50 -4.59 -7.72
N GLU A 211 39.53 -4.69 -9.05
CA GLU A 211 40.61 -4.12 -9.86
C GLU A 211 40.71 -2.59 -9.75
N ASP A 212 39.57 -1.89 -9.69
CA ASP A 212 39.55 -0.42 -9.54
C ASP A 212 40.03 0.01 -8.15
N LEU A 213 39.71 -0.76 -7.09
CA LEU A 213 40.18 -0.53 -5.73
C LEU A 213 41.67 -0.89 -5.57
N GLU A 214 42.10 -2.03 -6.10
CA GLU A 214 43.49 -2.49 -6.07
C GLU A 214 44.44 -1.50 -6.76
N ARG A 215 44.01 -0.90 -7.88
CA ARG A 215 44.75 0.18 -8.56
C ARG A 215 44.99 1.40 -7.66
N GLN A 216 44.20 1.56 -6.61
CA GLN A 216 44.32 2.63 -5.61
C GLN A 216 44.96 2.14 -4.30
N GLY A 217 45.41 0.87 -4.23
CA GLY A 217 45.92 0.26 -3.00
C GLY A 217 44.85 0.07 -1.92
N LEU A 218 43.59 -0.08 -2.33
CA LEU A 218 42.42 -0.25 -1.48
C LEU A 218 41.82 -1.64 -1.65
N GLN A 219 41.00 -2.04 -0.69
CA GLN A 219 40.27 -3.30 -0.69
C GLN A 219 38.96 -3.13 0.07
N ALA A 220 37.85 -3.65 -0.48
CA ALA A 220 36.55 -3.56 0.16
C ALA A 220 36.54 -4.32 1.49
N THR A 221 36.07 -3.67 2.55
CA THR A 221 35.84 -4.28 3.88
C THR A 221 34.37 -4.54 4.14
N ALA A 222 33.48 -3.86 3.42
CA ALA A 222 32.05 -4.09 3.45
C ALA A 222 31.39 -3.80 2.09
N VAL A 223 30.34 -4.55 1.77
CA VAL A 223 29.56 -4.40 0.54
C VAL A 223 28.08 -4.39 0.89
N VAL A 224 27.37 -3.40 0.37
CA VAL A 224 25.92 -3.23 0.54
C VAL A 224 25.21 -3.67 -0.72
N THR A 225 24.30 -4.61 -0.60
CA THR A 225 23.62 -5.22 -1.73
C THR A 225 22.10 -5.07 -1.60
N PRO A 226 21.44 -4.45 -2.60
CA PRO A 226 20.00 -4.50 -2.72
C PRO A 226 19.52 -5.94 -2.92
N VAL A 227 18.40 -6.31 -2.29
CA VAL A 227 17.84 -7.65 -2.29
C VAL A 227 16.39 -7.62 -2.77
N GLY A 228 16.11 -8.42 -3.81
CA GLY A 228 14.76 -8.90 -4.16
C GLY A 228 14.65 -10.38 -3.82
N VAL A 229 14.60 -11.27 -4.84
CA VAL A 229 14.68 -12.74 -4.61
C VAL A 229 16.06 -13.24 -4.11
N GLY A 230 17.07 -12.38 -4.07
CA GLY A 230 18.41 -12.69 -3.53
C GLY A 230 19.48 -13.11 -4.54
N SER A 231 19.20 -13.14 -5.85
CA SER A 231 20.19 -13.56 -6.87
C SER A 231 21.44 -12.67 -6.91
N LEU A 232 21.29 -11.34 -6.90
CA LEU A 232 22.43 -10.41 -6.83
C LEU A 232 23.20 -10.55 -5.52
N ALA A 233 22.49 -10.60 -4.38
CA ALA A 233 23.09 -10.76 -3.07
C ALA A 233 23.89 -12.06 -2.97
N SER A 234 23.37 -13.17 -3.52
CA SER A 234 24.09 -14.44 -3.59
C SER A 234 25.36 -14.32 -4.45
N ALA A 235 25.34 -13.51 -5.51
CA ALA A 235 26.54 -13.26 -6.31
C ALA A 235 27.61 -12.48 -5.51
N VAL A 236 27.18 -11.47 -4.75
CA VAL A 236 28.05 -10.71 -3.83
C VAL A 236 28.68 -11.66 -2.80
N VAL A 237 27.87 -12.50 -2.17
CA VAL A 237 28.35 -13.48 -1.18
C VAL A 237 29.34 -14.46 -1.80
N ARG A 238 28.99 -15.08 -2.94
CA ARG A 238 29.88 -16.04 -3.62
C ARG A 238 31.20 -15.41 -4.05
N HIS A 239 31.25 -14.10 -4.31
CA HIS A 239 32.47 -13.40 -4.67
C HIS A 239 33.33 -13.07 -3.45
N TYR A 240 32.75 -12.44 -2.41
CA TYR A 240 33.51 -11.93 -1.26
C TYR A 240 33.72 -12.97 -0.14
N ALA A 241 32.89 -14.01 -0.07
CA ALA A 241 33.09 -15.17 0.82
C ALA A 241 33.88 -16.31 0.13
N ALA A 242 34.41 -16.12 -1.07
CA ALA A 242 35.16 -17.14 -1.80
C ALA A 242 36.49 -17.49 -1.13
N ILE A 243 36.92 -18.75 -1.30
CA ILE A 243 38.28 -19.20 -0.96
C ILE A 243 39.31 -18.27 -1.61
N ASN A 244 40.34 -17.88 -0.85
CA ASN A 244 41.42 -16.95 -1.25
C ASN A 244 40.99 -15.50 -1.50
N ARG A 245 39.78 -15.09 -1.09
CA ARG A 245 39.38 -13.68 -1.03
C ARG A 245 39.37 -13.16 0.41
N PRO A 246 39.72 -11.88 0.64
CA PRO A 246 39.60 -11.25 1.94
C PRO A 246 38.13 -11.12 2.36
N ASP A 247 37.87 -11.19 3.65
CA ASP A 247 36.52 -11.09 4.18
C ASP A 247 35.99 -9.65 4.06
N ALA A 248 34.93 -9.48 3.27
CA ALA A 248 34.12 -8.28 3.29
C ALA A 248 32.78 -8.58 3.98
N LYS A 249 32.33 -7.68 4.85
CA LYS A 249 31.00 -7.78 5.49
C LYS A 249 29.90 -7.52 4.45
N ILE A 250 28.97 -8.45 4.33
CA ILE A 250 27.83 -8.30 3.41
C ILE A 250 26.63 -7.73 4.17
N ILE A 251 26.12 -6.60 3.70
CA ILE A 251 24.97 -5.91 4.27
C ILE A 251 23.83 -5.96 3.23
N ALA A 252 22.77 -6.69 3.54
CA ALA A 252 21.59 -6.81 2.71
C ALA A 252 20.61 -5.65 2.97
N VAL A 253 19.96 -5.16 1.91
CA VAL A 253 18.95 -4.10 2.01
C VAL A 253 17.71 -4.49 1.22
N GLU A 254 16.54 -4.34 1.85
CA GLU A 254 15.22 -4.57 1.25
C GLU A 254 14.30 -3.36 1.46
N PRO A 255 13.20 -3.20 0.71
CA PRO A 255 12.13 -2.27 1.05
C PRO A 255 11.47 -2.69 2.37
N ASP A 256 10.99 -1.73 3.18
CA ASP A 256 10.19 -2.03 4.36
C ASP A 256 8.97 -2.93 4.02
N THR A 257 8.42 -2.72 2.82
CA THR A 257 7.23 -3.35 2.24
C THR A 257 7.47 -4.70 1.54
N ALA A 258 8.74 -5.11 1.40
CA ALA A 258 9.13 -6.35 0.70
C ALA A 258 10.37 -7.03 1.31
N ALA A 259 10.48 -7.02 2.65
CA ALA A 259 11.65 -7.52 3.37
C ALA A 259 11.65 -9.04 3.64
N CYS A 260 11.57 -9.85 2.59
CA CYS A 260 11.44 -11.31 2.70
C CYS A 260 12.68 -11.99 3.29
N LEU A 261 13.90 -11.52 2.97
CA LEU A 261 15.15 -12.02 3.55
C LEU A 261 15.27 -11.63 5.02
N TYR A 262 14.93 -10.38 5.38
CA TYR A 262 14.91 -9.92 6.76
C TYR A 262 14.03 -10.83 7.63
N LYS A 263 12.78 -11.06 7.22
CA LYS A 263 11.85 -11.93 7.97
C LYS A 263 12.35 -13.38 8.01
N SER A 264 12.91 -13.87 6.91
CA SER A 264 13.48 -15.23 6.85
C SER A 264 14.65 -15.41 7.82
N LEU A 265 15.55 -14.42 7.90
CA LEU A 265 16.68 -14.40 8.84
C LEU A 265 16.21 -14.36 10.30
N GLN A 266 15.22 -13.54 10.62
CA GLN A 266 14.62 -13.50 11.97
C GLN A 266 14.02 -14.85 12.37
N ASN A 267 13.30 -15.50 11.45
CA ASN A 267 12.66 -16.79 11.67
C ASN A 267 13.61 -18.00 11.53
N LYS A 268 14.84 -17.78 11.03
CA LYS A 268 15.83 -18.82 10.69
C LYS A 268 15.34 -19.86 9.66
N THR A 269 14.31 -19.52 8.87
CA THR A 269 13.73 -20.37 7.84
C THR A 269 13.20 -19.50 6.69
N PRO A 270 13.22 -19.97 5.43
CA PRO A 270 12.57 -19.25 4.33
C PRO A 270 11.13 -18.94 4.69
N THR A 271 10.80 -17.65 4.71
CA THR A 271 9.48 -17.14 5.08
C THR A 271 8.93 -16.31 3.93
N LYS A 272 7.79 -16.74 3.38
CA LYS A 272 7.02 -15.93 2.43
C LYS A 272 6.34 -14.80 3.19
N ILE A 273 6.43 -13.58 2.65
CA ILE A 273 5.69 -12.41 3.13
C ILE A 273 4.70 -11.95 2.06
N GLN A 274 3.63 -11.29 2.50
CA GLN A 274 2.81 -10.48 1.62
C GLN A 274 3.56 -9.16 1.37
N THR A 275 3.75 -8.78 0.11
CA THR A 275 4.32 -7.47 -0.22
C THR A 275 3.22 -6.45 -0.47
N SER A 276 3.57 -5.17 -0.35
CA SER A 276 2.72 -4.04 -0.72
C SER A 276 3.45 -3.13 -1.73
N HIS A 277 2.81 -2.04 -2.13
CA HIS A 277 3.38 -1.11 -3.11
C HIS A 277 4.76 -0.57 -2.66
N THR A 278 5.70 -0.48 -3.61
CA THR A 278 6.97 0.21 -3.41
C THR A 278 7.53 0.76 -4.72
N ILE A 279 8.15 1.94 -4.65
CA ILE A 279 8.93 2.50 -5.76
C ILE A 279 10.19 1.69 -6.05
N MET A 280 10.65 0.79 -5.17
CA MET A 280 11.80 -0.09 -5.39
C MET A 280 11.38 -1.40 -6.07
N THR A 281 10.74 -1.29 -7.25
CA THR A 281 10.04 -2.41 -7.92
C THR A 281 10.90 -3.66 -8.14
N GLY A 282 12.18 -3.52 -8.53
CA GLY A 282 13.10 -4.65 -8.72
C GLY A 282 13.50 -5.37 -7.43
N MET A 283 13.05 -4.88 -6.27
CA MET A 283 13.23 -5.45 -4.94
C MET A 283 11.89 -5.88 -4.31
N ASN A 284 10.77 -5.71 -5.00
CA ASN A 284 9.44 -6.05 -4.49
C ASN A 284 9.17 -7.56 -4.59
N CYS A 285 9.83 -8.35 -3.75
CA CYS A 285 9.75 -9.81 -3.77
C CYS A 285 9.22 -10.35 -2.43
N GLY A 286 8.25 -11.26 -2.49
CA GLY A 286 7.67 -11.88 -1.29
C GLY A 286 8.42 -13.09 -0.75
N THR A 287 9.31 -13.70 -1.56
CA THR A 287 10.00 -14.95 -1.20
C THR A 287 11.46 -14.92 -1.66
N VAL A 288 12.38 -15.31 -0.77
CA VAL A 288 13.80 -15.52 -1.12
C VAL A 288 13.94 -16.79 -1.95
N SER A 289 14.71 -16.74 -3.04
CA SER A 289 15.05 -17.92 -3.84
C SER A 289 15.71 -18.99 -2.99
N SER A 290 15.32 -20.26 -3.17
CA SER A 290 15.86 -21.40 -2.40
C SER A 290 17.37 -21.55 -2.53
N THR A 291 17.92 -21.28 -3.72
CA THR A 291 19.36 -21.33 -4.00
C THR A 291 20.11 -20.15 -3.39
N ALA A 292 19.45 -19.00 -3.25
CA ALA A 292 20.01 -17.83 -2.59
C ALA A 292 19.99 -18.01 -1.06
N TRP A 293 18.89 -18.52 -0.49
CA TRP A 293 18.72 -18.69 0.96
C TRP A 293 19.89 -19.43 1.62
N GLN A 294 20.30 -20.57 1.07
CA GLN A 294 21.42 -21.37 1.60
C GLN A 294 22.72 -20.57 1.73
N CYS A 295 22.94 -19.63 0.82
CA CYS A 295 24.14 -18.79 0.79
C CYS A 295 23.98 -17.59 1.73
N LEU A 296 22.81 -16.96 1.71
CA LEU A 296 22.53 -15.71 2.41
C LEU A 296 22.34 -15.89 3.91
N SER A 297 21.71 -16.98 4.36
CA SER A 297 21.49 -17.25 5.80
C SER A 297 22.79 -17.24 6.60
N ASP A 298 23.86 -17.73 5.96
CA ASP A 298 25.12 -18.01 6.62
C ASP A 298 26.10 -16.83 6.53
N HIS A 299 26.04 -16.02 5.47
CA HIS A 299 27.09 -15.04 5.17
C HIS A 299 26.65 -13.57 5.24
N VAL A 300 25.35 -13.29 5.32
CA VAL A 300 24.87 -11.91 5.51
C VAL A 300 25.18 -11.47 6.93
N ALA A 301 26.03 -10.45 7.07
CA ALA A 301 26.43 -9.91 8.37
C ALA A 301 25.30 -9.08 9.01
N ALA A 302 24.59 -8.31 8.19
CA ALA A 302 23.40 -7.59 8.60
C ALA A 302 22.36 -7.50 7.49
N SER A 303 21.08 -7.48 7.88
CA SER A 303 19.95 -7.21 6.99
C SER A 303 19.20 -5.97 7.48
N MET A 304 18.94 -5.07 6.55
CA MET A 304 18.37 -3.76 6.77
C MET A 304 17.19 -3.54 5.83
N THR A 305 16.33 -2.59 6.21
CA THR A 305 15.17 -2.22 5.41
C THR A 305 15.08 -0.72 5.24
N VAL A 306 14.54 -0.23 4.15
CA VAL A 306 14.41 1.21 3.88
C VAL A 306 13.02 1.54 3.40
N SER A 307 12.54 2.73 3.75
CA SER A 307 11.27 3.23 3.20
C SER A 307 11.50 3.79 1.81
N ASP A 308 10.43 3.87 1.03
CA ASP A 308 10.45 4.53 -0.28
C ASP A 308 10.94 5.98 -0.19
N PHE A 309 10.53 6.70 0.87
CA PHE A 309 10.95 8.08 1.11
C PHE A 309 12.46 8.21 1.26
N GLU A 310 13.09 7.30 2.00
CA GLU A 310 14.54 7.30 2.16
C GLU A 310 15.27 6.90 0.88
N ALA A 311 14.73 5.93 0.14
CA ALA A 311 15.25 5.59 -1.19
C ALA A 311 15.17 6.80 -2.13
N HIS A 312 14.08 7.57 -2.09
CA HIS A 312 13.93 8.80 -2.85
C HIS A 312 14.95 9.87 -2.45
N GLN A 313 15.16 10.11 -1.16
CA GLN A 313 16.20 11.03 -0.68
C GLN A 313 17.61 10.60 -1.12
N ALA A 314 17.87 9.29 -1.12
CA ALA A 314 19.12 8.73 -1.63
C ALA A 314 19.26 8.95 -3.16
N VAL A 315 18.18 8.80 -3.95
CA VAL A 315 18.18 9.15 -5.38
C VAL A 315 18.52 10.63 -5.59
N GLN A 316 17.89 11.54 -4.83
CA GLN A 316 18.16 12.97 -4.92
C GLN A 316 19.64 13.29 -4.60
N TYR A 317 20.19 12.68 -3.56
CA TYR A 317 21.61 12.82 -3.23
C TYR A 317 22.49 12.30 -4.37
N LEU A 318 22.25 11.09 -4.90
CA LEU A 318 23.06 10.54 -5.99
C LEU A 318 22.99 11.40 -7.27
N ARG A 319 21.82 11.96 -7.57
CA ARG A 319 21.65 12.93 -8.66
C ARG A 319 22.52 14.18 -8.45
N SER A 320 22.60 14.68 -7.22
CA SER A 320 23.50 15.81 -6.89
C SER A 320 24.98 15.49 -7.07
N GLN A 321 25.35 14.20 -7.02
CA GLN A 321 26.71 13.70 -7.26
C GLN A 321 26.95 13.32 -8.74
N GLY A 322 26.00 13.61 -9.64
CA GLY A 322 26.11 13.29 -11.07
C GLY A 322 25.94 11.80 -11.40
N VAL A 323 25.32 11.03 -10.51
CA VAL A 323 24.98 9.61 -10.73
C VAL A 323 23.51 9.48 -11.12
N SER A 324 23.24 8.81 -12.24
CA SER A 324 21.88 8.42 -12.62
C SER A 324 21.49 7.17 -11.85
N SER A 325 20.50 7.26 -10.98
CA SER A 325 20.08 6.16 -10.11
C SER A 325 18.57 6.09 -9.98
N GLY A 326 18.03 4.88 -10.09
CA GLY A 326 16.65 4.57 -9.70
C GLY A 326 16.56 4.16 -8.22
N PRO A 327 15.35 4.01 -7.65
CA PRO A 327 15.18 3.70 -6.24
C PRO A 327 15.89 2.42 -5.78
N CYS A 328 15.92 1.37 -6.61
CA CYS A 328 16.58 0.12 -6.22
C CYS A 328 18.10 0.30 -6.08
N GLY A 329 18.70 1.11 -6.95
CA GLY A 329 20.13 1.42 -6.92
C GLY A 329 20.54 2.36 -5.78
N ALA A 330 19.61 3.21 -5.33
CA ALA A 330 19.82 4.13 -4.23
C ALA A 330 19.59 3.49 -2.84
N SER A 331 18.92 2.34 -2.76
CA SER A 331 18.57 1.67 -1.50
C SER A 331 19.76 1.41 -0.58
N GLY A 332 20.91 1.01 -1.13
CA GLY A 332 22.13 0.78 -0.34
C GLY A 332 22.65 2.03 0.37
N LEU A 333 22.56 3.18 -0.30
CA LEU A 333 22.89 4.47 0.31
C LEU A 333 21.90 4.83 1.43
N ALA A 334 20.60 4.68 1.16
CA ALA A 334 19.54 4.93 2.14
C ALA A 334 19.76 4.10 3.42
N ALA A 335 20.09 2.82 3.27
CA ALA A 335 20.33 1.93 4.39
C ALA A 335 21.53 2.35 5.23
N ILE A 336 22.66 2.70 4.61
CA ILE A 336 23.87 3.02 5.37
C ILE A 336 23.74 4.32 6.16
N ARG A 337 23.02 5.31 5.63
CA ARG A 337 22.71 6.54 6.37
C ARG A 337 21.85 6.32 7.62
N ARG A 338 21.14 5.19 7.69
CA ARG A 338 20.37 4.79 8.87
C ARG A 338 21.24 4.29 10.02
N LEU A 339 22.45 3.79 9.76
CA LEU A 339 23.26 3.15 10.79
C LEU A 339 23.62 4.14 11.89
N SER A 340 23.23 3.83 13.12
CA SER A 340 23.71 4.55 14.31
C SER A 340 25.21 4.30 14.54
N PRO A 341 25.90 5.12 15.36
CA PRO A 341 27.27 4.83 15.77
C PRO A 341 27.44 3.42 16.37
N SER A 342 26.45 2.92 17.13
CA SER A 342 26.45 1.56 17.67
C SER A 342 26.31 0.49 16.59
N ASP A 343 25.47 0.71 15.57
CA ASP A 343 25.32 -0.24 14.47
C ASP A 343 26.61 -0.33 13.65
N ARG A 344 27.24 0.81 13.37
CA ARG A 344 28.55 0.88 12.69
C ARG A 344 29.62 0.14 13.46
N ALA A 345 29.71 0.35 14.78
CA ALA A 345 30.64 -0.37 15.64
C ALA A 345 30.39 -1.89 15.62
N ARG A 346 29.13 -2.32 15.66
CA ARG A 346 28.76 -3.75 15.59
C ARG A 346 29.09 -4.39 14.24
N LEU A 347 29.03 -3.63 13.16
CA LEU A 347 29.48 -4.06 11.83
C LEU A 347 31.01 -4.05 11.68
N GLY A 348 31.74 -3.45 12.61
CA GLY A 348 33.18 -3.21 12.48
C GLY A 348 33.51 -2.16 11.42
N LEU A 349 32.59 -1.23 11.14
CA LEU A 349 32.86 -0.09 10.25
C LEU A 349 33.65 0.97 11.03
N ASP A 350 34.92 1.11 10.67
CA ASP A 350 35.89 1.99 11.34
C ASP A 350 36.61 2.92 10.35
N VAL A 351 37.58 3.70 10.85
CA VAL A 351 38.37 4.65 10.05
C VAL A 351 39.18 4.00 8.92
N ASN A 352 39.37 2.67 8.93
CA ASN A 352 40.09 1.95 7.88
C ASN A 352 39.15 1.32 6.84
N SER A 353 37.84 1.36 7.09
CA SER A 353 36.86 0.64 6.31
C SER A 353 36.61 1.25 4.93
N ILE A 354 36.53 0.38 3.92
CA ILE A 354 36.18 0.71 2.54
C ILE A 354 34.83 0.06 2.24
N LEU A 355 33.81 0.90 2.09
CA LEU A 355 32.45 0.48 1.84
C LEU A 355 32.12 0.57 0.35
N VAL A 356 31.56 -0.50 -0.21
CA VAL A 356 31.08 -0.53 -1.59
C VAL A 356 29.55 -0.57 -1.62
N LEU A 357 28.95 0.34 -2.36
CA LEU A 357 27.52 0.41 -2.67
C LEU A 357 27.29 0.00 -4.13
N LEU A 358 26.16 -0.64 -4.42
CA LEU A 358 25.81 -1.07 -5.79
C LEU A 358 24.64 -0.22 -6.33
N ASN A 359 24.91 0.68 -7.27
CA ASN A 359 23.85 1.35 -8.03
C ASN A 359 23.38 0.44 -9.15
N THR A 360 22.33 -0.34 -8.88
CA THR A 360 21.86 -1.43 -9.75
C THR A 360 21.08 -0.98 -10.99
N GLU A 361 20.57 0.25 -10.99
CA GLU A 361 19.75 0.77 -12.08
C GLU A 361 19.93 2.28 -12.28
N GLY A 362 19.69 2.75 -13.52
CA GLY A 362 19.62 4.16 -13.85
C GLY A 362 18.28 4.80 -13.49
N GLU A 363 18.17 6.11 -13.72
CA GLU A 363 16.99 6.90 -13.42
C GLU A 363 15.73 6.46 -14.19
N ARG A 364 14.58 6.53 -13.51
CA ARG A 364 13.24 6.33 -14.10
C ARG A 364 12.20 7.16 -13.37
N ALA A 365 11.03 7.33 -13.97
CA ALA A 365 9.88 7.96 -13.34
C ALA A 365 9.27 7.04 -12.26
N TYR A 366 8.74 7.66 -11.20
CA TYR A 366 7.97 7.06 -10.13
C TYR A 366 7.26 8.18 -9.35
N ASP A 367 6.19 7.84 -8.63
CA ASP A 367 5.50 8.80 -7.76
C ASP A 367 6.35 9.13 -6.54
N ILE A 368 6.43 10.41 -6.18
CA ILE A 368 7.23 10.85 -5.04
C ILE A 368 6.58 10.29 -3.76
N PRO A 369 7.30 9.45 -2.99
CA PRO A 369 6.77 8.88 -1.77
C PRO A 369 6.63 9.91 -0.65
N VAL A 370 5.72 9.65 0.27
CA VAL A 370 5.48 10.47 1.47
C VAL A 370 6.30 9.91 2.64
N ASP A 371 6.77 10.78 3.54
CA ASP A 371 7.50 10.34 4.73
C ASP A 371 6.61 9.49 5.65
N VAL A 372 7.12 8.31 6.05
CA VAL A 372 6.46 7.35 6.94
C VAL A 372 7.07 7.34 8.35
N SER A 373 8.05 8.21 8.61
CA SER A 373 8.88 8.19 9.81
C SER A 373 8.30 8.93 11.02
N THR A 374 7.17 9.63 10.87
CA THR A 374 6.55 10.37 11.99
C THR A 374 5.69 9.46 12.87
N ASP A 375 5.83 9.63 14.18
CA ASP A 375 4.94 9.07 15.22
C ASP A 375 4.10 10.17 15.91
N ASP A 376 4.20 11.43 15.46
CA ASP A 376 3.36 12.50 16.02
C ASP A 376 2.00 12.50 15.30
N PRO A 377 0.88 12.37 16.03
CA PRO A 377 -0.43 12.24 15.39
C PRO A 377 -0.85 13.50 14.63
N VAL A 378 -0.30 14.68 14.98
CA VAL A 378 -0.58 15.94 14.28
C VAL A 378 0.13 15.95 12.92
N GLU A 379 1.42 15.64 12.86
CA GLU A 379 2.12 15.48 11.57
C GLU A 379 1.52 14.33 10.74
N LEU A 380 1.13 13.22 11.35
CA LEU A 380 0.47 12.14 10.63
C LEU A 380 -0.88 12.58 10.04
N THR A 381 -1.66 13.37 10.78
CA THR A 381 -2.90 13.99 10.26
C THR A 381 -2.62 14.85 9.04
N ARG A 382 -1.57 15.69 9.08
CA ARG A 382 -1.17 16.56 7.97
C ARG A 382 -0.83 15.72 6.73
N LEU A 383 -0.04 14.66 6.90
CA LEU A 383 0.37 13.76 5.80
C LEU A 383 -0.81 12.99 5.21
N LEU A 384 -1.70 12.44 6.05
CA LEU A 384 -2.91 11.75 5.57
C LEU A 384 -3.84 12.70 4.82
N THR A 385 -3.96 13.95 5.27
CA THR A 385 -4.77 15.00 4.60
C THR A 385 -4.24 15.32 3.20
N GLN A 386 -2.92 15.26 3.01
CA GLN A 386 -2.26 15.49 1.71
C GLN A 386 -2.45 14.35 0.71
N ILE A 387 -2.97 13.20 1.15
CA ILE A 387 -3.26 12.07 0.27
C ILE A 387 -4.72 12.10 -0.11
N GLU A 388 -4.99 12.32 -1.39
CA GLU A 388 -6.36 12.25 -1.92
C GLU A 388 -6.90 10.82 -1.81
N SER A 389 -8.04 10.69 -1.15
CA SER A 389 -8.75 9.43 -0.94
C SER A 389 -10.26 9.60 -1.16
N THR A 390 -10.63 10.51 -2.06
CA THR A 390 -12.02 10.84 -2.38
C THR A 390 -12.77 9.59 -2.84
N ASN A 391 -13.90 9.31 -2.21
CA ASN A 391 -14.78 8.19 -2.53
C ASN A 391 -15.21 8.26 -4.02
N PRO A 392 -14.96 7.22 -4.84
CA PRO A 392 -15.21 7.26 -6.29
C PRO A 392 -16.70 7.26 -6.68
N THR A 393 -17.61 6.82 -5.81
CA THR A 393 -19.03 6.63 -6.12
C THR A 393 -19.95 7.71 -5.56
N LEU A 394 -19.46 8.54 -4.64
CA LEU A 394 -20.26 9.53 -3.93
C LEU A 394 -20.56 10.80 -4.75
N SER A 395 -19.63 11.23 -5.61
CA SER A 395 -19.64 12.56 -6.22
C SER A 395 -19.89 12.56 -7.74
N SER A 396 -20.29 13.73 -8.26
CA SER A 396 -20.50 13.95 -9.70
C SER A 396 -19.20 13.87 -10.52
N SER A 397 -18.05 14.06 -9.89
CA SER A 397 -16.72 13.77 -10.43
C SER A 397 -16.20 12.49 -9.77
N ASN A 398 -15.56 11.61 -10.54
CA ASN A 398 -14.95 10.40 -9.98
C ASN A 398 -13.82 10.78 -9.02
N GLY A 399 -13.94 10.40 -7.76
CA GLY A 399 -12.83 10.45 -6.80
C GLY A 399 -11.69 9.50 -7.19
N THR A 400 -10.51 9.70 -6.60
CA THR A 400 -9.32 8.89 -6.88
C THR A 400 -9.34 7.50 -6.24
N GLY A 401 -10.27 7.24 -5.31
CA GLY A 401 -10.28 6.02 -4.50
C GLY A 401 -9.18 5.98 -3.44
N GLU A 402 -9.15 4.88 -2.70
CA GLU A 402 -8.42 4.77 -1.43
C GLU A 402 -7.07 4.06 -1.54
N THR A 403 -6.68 3.65 -2.75
CA THR A 403 -5.46 2.86 -2.96
C THR A 403 -4.21 3.57 -2.44
N ARG A 404 -4.04 4.86 -2.73
CA ARG A 404 -2.84 5.62 -2.33
C ARG A 404 -2.74 5.81 -0.81
N ILE A 405 -3.87 6.03 -0.12
CA ILE A 405 -3.86 6.17 1.34
C ILE A 405 -3.66 4.82 2.03
N ALA A 406 -4.22 3.74 1.47
CA ALA A 406 -3.95 2.37 1.93
C ALA A 406 -2.47 2.00 1.76
N ASP A 407 -1.85 2.33 0.62
CA ASP A 407 -0.41 2.12 0.37
C ASP A 407 0.44 2.84 1.42
N TYR A 408 0.09 4.08 1.76
CA TYR A 408 0.77 4.85 2.80
C TYR A 408 0.65 4.21 4.18
N ILE A 409 -0.56 3.79 4.57
CA ILE A 409 -0.82 3.16 5.88
C ILE A 409 -0.06 1.83 5.99
N GLU A 410 -0.05 0.99 4.95
CA GLU A 410 0.74 -0.24 4.93
C GLU A 410 2.24 0.05 5.06
N ALA A 411 2.76 1.01 4.29
CA ALA A 411 4.16 1.40 4.38
C ALA A 411 4.52 1.95 5.77
N TRP A 412 3.62 2.72 6.40
CA TRP A 412 3.80 3.26 7.75
C TRP A 412 3.84 2.16 8.82
N LEU A 413 2.96 1.15 8.73
CA LEU A 413 2.94 -0.02 9.61
C LEU A 413 4.21 -0.87 9.43
N GLN A 414 4.57 -1.16 8.18
CA GLN A 414 5.71 -2.00 7.85
C GLN A 414 7.04 -1.34 8.21
N HIS A 415 7.16 -0.02 8.11
CA HIS A 415 8.33 0.74 8.59
C HIS A 415 8.64 0.48 10.08
N ARG A 416 7.60 0.15 10.86
CA ARG A 416 7.67 -0.19 12.29
C ARG A 416 7.73 -1.68 12.57
N GLY A 417 7.70 -2.52 11.51
CA GLY A 417 7.65 -3.97 11.64
C GLY A 417 6.32 -4.48 12.19
N ILE A 418 5.24 -3.70 12.09
CA ILE A 418 3.89 -4.13 12.45
C ILE A 418 3.32 -4.93 11.28
N ASP A 419 2.81 -6.12 11.56
CA ASP A 419 2.19 -6.97 10.56
C ASP A 419 0.87 -6.32 10.08
N SER A 420 0.65 -6.31 8.78
CA SER A 420 -0.53 -5.72 8.14
C SER A 420 -1.22 -6.68 7.18
N ARG A 421 -2.50 -6.42 6.90
CA ARG A 421 -3.29 -7.14 5.89
C ARG A 421 -4.16 -6.16 5.11
N ARG A 422 -4.06 -6.19 3.79
CA ARG A 422 -4.97 -5.48 2.88
C ARG A 422 -6.21 -6.33 2.58
N LEU A 423 -7.39 -5.71 2.63
CA LEU A 423 -8.66 -6.29 2.20
C LEU A 423 -9.23 -5.45 1.08
N GLU A 424 -9.56 -6.04 -0.07
CA GLU A 424 -10.06 -5.29 -1.23
C GLU A 424 -11.07 -6.14 -2.00
N SER A 425 -12.27 -6.33 -1.43
CA SER A 425 -13.33 -7.09 -2.11
C SER A 425 -13.89 -6.34 -3.33
N VAL A 426 -13.72 -5.01 -3.37
CA VAL A 426 -14.09 -4.13 -4.48
C VAL A 426 -12.81 -3.46 -4.99
N PRO A 427 -12.43 -3.64 -6.27
CA PRO A 427 -11.24 -3.01 -6.84
C PRO A 427 -11.22 -1.49 -6.64
N GLY A 428 -10.09 -0.96 -6.19
CA GLY A 428 -9.89 0.46 -5.90
C GLY A 428 -10.35 0.90 -4.51
N ARG A 429 -10.93 -0.01 -3.71
CA ARG A 429 -11.49 0.24 -2.35
C ARG A 429 -10.78 -0.56 -1.24
N PRO A 430 -9.45 -0.51 -1.14
CA PRO A 430 -8.72 -1.31 -0.16
C PRO A 430 -8.90 -0.78 1.27
N SER A 431 -9.19 -1.67 2.21
CA SER A 431 -9.01 -1.46 3.65
C SER A 431 -7.68 -2.04 4.12
N VAL A 432 -7.12 -1.51 5.21
CA VAL A 432 -5.88 -1.99 5.82
C VAL A 432 -6.11 -2.33 7.29
N LEU A 433 -5.76 -3.56 7.64
CA LEU A 433 -5.67 -4.03 9.02
C LEU A 433 -4.21 -4.00 9.50
N GLY A 434 -4.00 -3.50 10.71
CA GLY A 434 -2.71 -3.55 11.41
C GLY A 434 -2.82 -4.33 12.72
N PHE A 435 -1.84 -5.18 13.04
CA PHE A 435 -1.93 -6.10 14.16
C PHE A 435 -0.76 -5.95 15.14
N VAL A 436 -1.10 -5.69 16.41
CA VAL A 436 -0.18 -5.85 17.53
C VAL A 436 -0.73 -6.95 18.45
N PRO A 437 -0.13 -8.15 18.47
CA PRO A 437 -0.58 -9.22 19.36
C PRO A 437 -0.22 -8.90 20.81
N GLY A 438 -1.09 -9.31 21.73
CA GLY A 438 -0.79 -9.32 23.16
C GLY A 438 0.33 -10.30 23.50
N LYS A 439 1.00 -10.07 24.64
CA LYS A 439 2.04 -10.97 25.16
C LYS A 439 1.48 -12.24 25.79
N ARG A 440 0.19 -12.22 26.15
CA ARG A 440 -0.53 -13.31 26.84
C ARG A 440 -1.91 -13.50 26.20
N GLU A 441 -2.76 -14.29 26.85
CA GLU A 441 -4.17 -14.33 26.51
C GLU A 441 -4.88 -13.18 27.23
N GLY A 442 -5.53 -12.30 26.48
CA GLY A 442 -6.23 -11.13 27.01
C GLY A 442 -7.37 -10.68 26.09
N ARG A 443 -7.93 -9.51 26.39
CA ARG A 443 -9.00 -8.89 25.61
C ARG A 443 -8.45 -8.04 24.49
N ASN A 444 -8.91 -8.27 23.26
CA ASN A 444 -8.49 -7.55 22.08
C ASN A 444 -9.39 -6.33 21.83
N ILE A 445 -8.79 -5.20 21.51
CA ILE A 445 -9.51 -3.98 21.14
C ILE A 445 -9.25 -3.59 19.69
N MET A 446 -10.29 -3.17 18.98
CA MET A 446 -10.20 -2.61 17.64
C MET A 446 -10.28 -1.09 17.66
N LEU A 447 -9.39 -0.42 16.96
CA LEU A 447 -9.43 1.00 16.66
C LEU A 447 -9.84 1.15 15.19
N ASN A 448 -11.07 1.59 14.94
CA ASN A 448 -11.67 1.69 13.61
C ASN A 448 -11.73 3.14 13.14
N GLY A 449 -11.26 3.39 11.93
CA GLY A 449 -11.41 4.70 11.29
C GLY A 449 -11.40 4.58 9.78
N HIS A 450 -12.27 5.33 9.11
CA HIS A 450 -12.35 5.34 7.67
C HIS A 450 -11.21 6.15 7.04
N ILE A 451 -10.87 5.80 5.80
CA ILE A 451 -9.76 6.39 5.04
C ILE A 451 -10.25 7.18 3.82
N ASP A 452 -11.50 6.99 3.41
CA ASP A 452 -12.10 7.76 2.33
C ASP A 452 -12.53 9.16 2.80
N THR A 453 -12.86 10.02 1.84
CA THR A 453 -13.44 11.33 2.13
C THR A 453 -14.56 11.63 1.13
N VAL A 454 -15.48 12.50 1.51
CA VAL A 454 -16.37 13.15 0.53
C VAL A 454 -15.61 13.96 -0.54
N SER A 455 -16.36 14.41 -1.56
CA SER A 455 -15.83 15.22 -2.67
C SER A 455 -14.99 16.42 -2.21
N ILE A 456 -13.94 16.69 -2.98
CA ILE A 456 -13.16 17.93 -2.90
C ILE A 456 -13.68 19.04 -3.82
N SER A 457 -14.66 18.75 -4.68
CA SER A 457 -15.13 19.68 -5.72
C SER A 457 -15.77 20.97 -5.19
N ASN A 458 -16.28 20.94 -3.97
CA ASN A 458 -16.90 22.09 -3.29
C ASN A 458 -15.94 22.83 -2.35
N TYR A 459 -14.68 22.40 -2.26
CA TYR A 459 -13.70 22.99 -1.36
C TYR A 459 -13.12 24.27 -1.96
N THR A 460 -13.13 25.38 -1.21
CA THR A 460 -12.79 26.70 -1.75
C THR A 460 -11.27 26.93 -1.84
N ALA A 461 -10.51 26.44 -0.86
CA ALA A 461 -9.05 26.52 -0.82
C ALA A 461 -8.40 25.23 -1.35
N ASP A 462 -7.13 24.97 -1.02
CA ASP A 462 -6.51 23.67 -1.30
C ASP A 462 -7.05 22.60 -0.33
N PRO A 463 -7.87 21.64 -0.81
CA PRO A 463 -8.46 20.59 0.02
C PRO A 463 -7.41 19.63 0.58
N LEU A 464 -6.23 19.52 -0.04
CA LEU A 464 -5.19 18.57 0.33
C LEU A 464 -3.99 19.26 0.99
N SER A 465 -4.15 20.49 1.48
CA SER A 465 -3.04 21.27 2.02
C SER A 465 -2.37 20.60 3.22
N GLY A 466 -3.17 20.06 4.15
CA GLY A 466 -2.67 19.60 5.45
C GLY A 466 -1.92 20.70 6.19
N GLU A 467 -2.24 21.98 5.97
CA GLU A 467 -1.49 23.12 6.50
C GLU A 467 -1.79 23.35 7.99
N LEU A 468 -0.78 23.77 8.77
CA LEU A 468 -1.00 24.29 10.13
C LEU A 468 -1.44 25.75 10.04
N SER A 469 -2.59 26.05 10.63
CA SER A 469 -3.14 27.41 10.67
C SER A 469 -3.65 27.74 12.08
N THR A 470 -4.33 28.88 12.20
CA THR A 470 -4.99 29.29 13.43
C THR A 470 -6.47 29.56 13.17
N ARG A 471 -7.35 29.04 14.03
CA ARG A 471 -8.78 29.38 14.11
C ARG A 471 -9.13 29.65 15.56
N ASP A 472 -9.85 30.74 15.83
CA ASP A 472 -10.22 31.16 17.19
C ASP A 472 -9.06 31.19 18.20
N GLY A 473 -7.86 31.56 17.74
CA GLY A 473 -6.64 31.62 18.56
C GLY A 473 -6.00 30.25 18.86
N LYS A 474 -6.48 29.17 18.26
CA LYS A 474 -5.95 27.81 18.42
C LYS A 474 -5.28 27.30 17.15
N ALA A 475 -4.23 26.51 17.31
CA ALA A 475 -3.59 25.82 16.19
C ALA A 475 -4.54 24.74 15.62
N VAL A 476 -4.66 24.69 14.29
CA VAL A 476 -5.50 23.74 13.56
C VAL A 476 -4.75 23.14 12.38
N VAL A 477 -5.16 21.95 11.95
CA VAL A 477 -4.81 21.40 10.63
C VAL A 477 -5.97 21.67 9.67
N LEU A 478 -5.67 22.19 8.48
CA LEU A 478 -6.65 22.46 7.42
C LEU A 478 -6.67 21.34 6.38
N GLY A 479 -7.84 21.08 5.80
CA GLY A 479 -8.00 20.23 4.61
C GLY A 479 -9.16 19.24 4.74
N ARG A 480 -9.62 18.73 3.59
CA ARG A 480 -10.69 17.74 3.49
C ARG A 480 -10.26 16.45 4.20
N GLY A 481 -11.15 15.97 5.05
CA GLY A 481 -10.98 14.79 5.87
C GLY A 481 -9.99 14.94 7.01
N SER A 482 -9.41 16.13 7.21
CA SER A 482 -8.55 16.39 8.37
C SER A 482 -9.30 16.16 9.68
N LEU A 483 -10.60 16.51 9.73
CA LEU A 483 -11.50 16.24 10.84
C LEU A 483 -12.27 14.94 10.63
N ASP A 484 -12.73 14.66 9.40
CA ASP A 484 -13.59 13.52 9.03
C ASP A 484 -12.92 12.52 8.06
N MET A 485 -12.18 11.52 8.53
CA MET A 485 -11.83 11.31 9.94
C MET A 485 -10.34 11.05 10.17
N LYS A 486 -9.48 11.57 9.27
CA LYS A 486 -8.04 11.25 9.22
C LYS A 486 -7.29 11.61 10.50
N ALA A 487 -7.71 12.64 11.25
CA ALA A 487 -7.11 12.94 12.56
C ALA A 487 -7.39 11.86 13.62
N GLY A 488 -8.61 11.32 13.66
CA GLY A 488 -8.95 10.21 14.54
C GLY A 488 -8.16 8.96 14.18
N LEU A 489 -8.06 8.67 12.88
CA LEU A 489 -7.25 7.57 12.35
C LEU A 489 -5.77 7.75 12.68
N ALA A 490 -5.21 8.96 12.52
CA ALA A 490 -3.82 9.26 12.86
C ALA A 490 -3.53 8.96 14.34
N ALA A 491 -4.43 9.37 15.25
CA ALA A 491 -4.33 9.03 16.66
C ALA A 491 -4.40 7.51 16.90
N ALA A 492 -5.31 6.78 16.22
CA ALA A 492 -5.38 5.33 16.32
C ALA A 492 -4.10 4.64 15.84
N MET A 493 -3.50 5.11 14.75
CA MET A 493 -2.23 4.61 14.22
C MET A 493 -1.09 4.78 15.23
N THR A 494 -0.95 5.95 15.85
CA THR A 494 0.12 6.20 16.84
C THR A 494 -0.07 5.39 18.12
N VAL A 495 -1.31 5.14 18.54
CA VAL A 495 -1.63 4.23 19.65
C VAL A 495 -1.28 2.79 19.31
N LEU A 496 -1.60 2.30 18.11
CA LEU A 496 -1.19 0.97 17.66
C LEU A 496 0.35 0.83 17.69
N SER A 497 1.08 1.81 17.19
CA SER A 497 2.56 1.86 17.27
C SER A 497 3.05 1.83 18.72
N SER A 498 2.36 2.51 19.64
CA SER A 498 2.69 2.48 21.07
C SER A 498 2.46 1.12 21.70
N ALA A 499 1.35 0.46 21.36
CA ALA A 499 1.04 -0.87 21.84
C ALA A 499 2.12 -1.91 21.48
N ALA A 500 2.78 -1.78 20.33
CA ALA A 500 3.84 -2.70 19.89
C ALA A 500 5.03 -2.79 20.87
N SER A 501 5.26 -1.73 21.65
CA SER A 501 6.33 -1.66 22.65
C SER A 501 5.83 -1.86 24.09
N SER A 502 4.52 -2.01 24.30
CA SER A 502 3.89 -2.16 25.62
C SER A 502 3.81 -3.63 26.06
N ASP A 503 3.76 -3.85 27.38
CA ASP A 503 3.47 -5.17 27.97
C ASP A 503 1.96 -5.31 28.18
N LEU A 504 1.23 -5.53 27.08
CA LEU A 504 -0.22 -5.76 27.09
C LEU A 504 -0.51 -7.27 27.04
N ASP A 505 -1.54 -7.72 27.78
CA ASP A 505 -2.00 -9.10 27.72
C ASP A 505 -2.84 -9.33 26.45
N GLY A 506 -3.73 -8.39 26.13
CA GLY A 506 -4.56 -8.40 24.92
C GLY A 506 -3.90 -7.74 23.70
N GLY A 507 -4.42 -8.03 22.52
CA GLY A 507 -3.97 -7.43 21.26
C GLY A 507 -4.70 -6.13 20.89
N VAL A 508 -4.05 -5.32 20.07
CA VAL A 508 -4.63 -4.10 19.48
C VAL A 508 -4.68 -4.28 17.96
N ILE A 509 -5.85 -4.00 17.39
CA ILE A 509 -6.11 -4.12 15.95
C ILE A 509 -6.47 -2.73 15.44
N LEU A 510 -5.75 -2.24 14.44
CA LEU A 510 -6.17 -1.07 13.65
C LEU A 510 -7.02 -1.57 12.48
N ALA A 511 -8.18 -0.95 12.27
CA ALA A 511 -9.02 -1.12 11.09
C ALA A 511 -9.13 0.23 10.37
N ALA A 512 -8.29 0.42 9.35
CA ALA A 512 -8.33 1.57 8.46
C ALA A 512 -9.19 1.21 7.24
N VAL A 513 -10.45 1.61 7.24
CA VAL A 513 -11.48 1.04 6.37
C VAL A 513 -11.85 1.97 5.22
N ALA A 514 -12.13 1.40 4.06
CA ALA A 514 -12.65 2.12 2.91
C ALA A 514 -14.18 2.24 2.94
N ASP A 515 -14.69 3.20 2.15
CA ASP A 515 -16.09 3.32 1.75
C ASP A 515 -17.10 3.73 2.84
N GLU A 516 -16.69 4.28 3.99
CA GLU A 516 -17.64 4.65 5.05
C GLU A 516 -18.65 5.70 4.55
N GLU A 517 -18.17 6.67 3.77
CA GLU A 517 -18.95 7.82 3.30
C GLU A 517 -20.10 7.45 2.34
N ASP A 518 -20.12 6.23 1.78
CA ASP A 518 -21.20 5.73 0.91
C ASP A 518 -21.89 4.50 1.52
N ARG A 519 -21.16 3.39 1.75
CA ARG A 519 -21.79 2.11 2.18
C ARG A 519 -21.08 1.37 3.31
N SER A 520 -19.90 1.77 3.74
CA SER A 520 -19.04 1.05 4.68
C SER A 520 -18.66 -0.37 4.25
N LYS A 521 -18.39 -0.58 2.96
CA LYS A 521 -17.98 -1.91 2.48
C LYS A 521 -16.68 -2.40 3.15
N GLY A 522 -15.76 -1.48 3.48
CA GLY A 522 -14.52 -1.81 4.16
C GLY A 522 -14.72 -2.46 5.52
N THR A 523 -15.61 -1.91 6.35
CA THR A 523 -15.94 -2.51 7.66
C THR A 523 -16.67 -3.83 7.53
N GLU A 524 -17.55 -3.99 6.53
CA GLU A 524 -18.16 -5.30 6.23
C GLU A 524 -17.11 -6.36 5.88
N ASP A 525 -16.07 -5.99 5.11
CA ASP A 525 -14.97 -6.88 4.75
C ASP A 525 -14.13 -7.26 5.99
N VAL A 526 -13.82 -6.29 6.86
CA VAL A 526 -13.13 -6.53 8.14
C VAL A 526 -13.91 -7.53 9.01
N LEU A 527 -15.23 -7.39 9.10
CA LEU A 527 -16.09 -8.32 9.85
C LEU A 527 -16.15 -9.71 9.21
N GLY A 528 -15.95 -9.80 7.88
CA GLY A 528 -15.88 -11.05 7.12
C GLY A 528 -14.66 -11.92 7.49
N GLU A 529 -13.57 -11.31 7.96
CA GLU A 529 -12.34 -12.00 8.36
C GLU A 529 -12.50 -12.84 9.65
N GLY A 530 -13.56 -12.61 10.43
CA GLY A 530 -13.83 -13.38 11.66
C GLY A 530 -12.81 -13.17 12.78
N LEU A 531 -12.24 -11.96 12.88
CA LEU A 531 -11.28 -11.60 13.92
C LEU A 531 -11.90 -11.65 15.32
N ARG A 532 -11.14 -12.11 16.32
CA ARG A 532 -11.53 -12.01 17.72
C ARG A 532 -11.31 -10.59 18.23
N VAL A 533 -12.40 -9.87 18.47
CA VAL A 533 -12.45 -8.49 18.97
C VAL A 533 -13.41 -8.45 20.15
N ASP A 534 -12.96 -8.01 21.33
CA ASP A 534 -13.76 -7.97 22.55
C ASP A 534 -14.41 -6.59 22.78
N ALA A 535 -13.87 -5.53 22.17
CA ALA A 535 -14.47 -4.20 22.10
C ALA A 535 -13.87 -3.36 20.96
N ALA A 536 -14.53 -2.26 20.58
CA ALA A 536 -14.04 -1.36 19.54
C ALA A 536 -14.24 0.13 19.86
N VAL A 537 -13.39 0.97 19.27
CA VAL A 537 -13.55 2.42 19.24
C VAL A 537 -13.59 2.88 17.79
N VAL A 538 -14.64 3.60 17.39
CA VAL A 538 -14.68 4.31 16.11
C VAL A 538 -14.23 5.75 16.35
N THR A 539 -13.20 6.21 15.64
CA THR A 539 -12.53 7.47 15.96
C THR A 539 -13.14 8.73 15.31
N GLU A 540 -14.45 8.74 15.08
CA GLU A 540 -15.17 9.85 14.42
C GLU A 540 -15.06 11.16 15.20
N PRO A 541 -15.21 12.33 14.54
CA PRO A 541 -15.11 13.63 15.19
C PRO A 541 -16.33 13.92 16.09
N THR A 542 -16.34 13.35 17.29
CA THR A 542 -17.38 13.55 18.31
C THR A 542 -17.21 14.83 19.12
N MET A 543 -16.29 15.72 18.73
CA MET A 543 -15.96 16.95 19.47
C MET A 543 -15.51 16.65 20.91
N LEU A 544 -14.74 15.58 21.11
CA LEU A 544 -14.29 15.09 22.42
C LEU A 544 -15.43 14.67 23.36
N THR A 545 -16.57 14.25 22.81
CA THR A 545 -17.66 13.63 23.58
C THR A 545 -17.67 12.12 23.40
N LEU A 546 -18.17 11.37 24.37
CA LEU A 546 -18.25 9.91 24.28
C LEU A 546 -19.57 9.50 23.62
N GLY A 547 -19.55 9.14 22.34
CA GLY A 547 -20.69 8.57 21.64
C GLY A 547 -20.91 7.11 22.06
N THR A 548 -22.08 6.81 22.63
CA THR A 548 -22.46 5.43 23.00
C THR A 548 -23.70 4.95 22.24
N GLY A 549 -24.19 5.76 21.32
CA GLY A 549 -25.24 5.39 20.40
C GLY A 549 -25.38 6.43 19.30
N HIS A 550 -26.00 6.05 18.20
CA HIS A 550 -26.22 6.94 17.07
C HIS A 550 -27.47 6.55 16.28
N LYS A 551 -28.02 7.51 15.54
CA LYS A 551 -29.17 7.25 14.66
C LYS A 551 -28.78 6.34 13.50
N GLY A 552 -29.77 5.60 13.00
CA GLY A 552 -29.69 4.89 11.73
C GLY A 552 -30.04 5.80 10.57
N PHE A 553 -30.02 5.25 9.36
CA PHE A 553 -30.65 5.90 8.21
C PHE A 553 -31.29 4.91 7.25
N LEU A 554 -32.28 5.39 6.52
CA LEU A 554 -32.99 4.66 5.49
C LEU A 554 -33.19 5.57 4.27
N TRP A 555 -32.75 5.11 3.10
CA TRP A 555 -33.02 5.76 1.82
C TRP A 555 -34.13 5.02 1.08
N LEU A 556 -35.12 5.78 0.63
CA LEU A 556 -36.29 5.26 -0.09
C LEU A 556 -36.50 6.00 -1.40
N GLU A 557 -36.99 5.29 -2.39
CA GLU A 557 -37.43 5.82 -3.68
C GLU A 557 -38.94 5.66 -3.84
N ILE A 558 -39.60 6.74 -4.27
CA ILE A 558 -41.03 6.82 -4.55
C ILE A 558 -41.20 7.32 -5.98
N GLU A 559 -41.95 6.58 -6.80
CA GLU A 559 -42.24 6.97 -8.18
C GLU A 559 -43.74 7.19 -8.37
N VAL A 560 -44.11 8.45 -8.64
CA VAL A 560 -45.47 8.86 -8.97
C VAL A 560 -45.63 8.83 -10.50
N LEU A 561 -46.74 8.26 -10.95
CA LEU A 561 -47.04 8.06 -12.37
C LEU A 561 -48.12 9.04 -12.82
N GLY A 562 -47.96 9.49 -14.06
CA GLY A 562 -48.88 10.34 -14.79
C GLY A 562 -49.19 9.75 -16.16
N VAL A 563 -49.75 10.58 -17.04
CA VAL A 563 -50.05 10.24 -18.43
C VAL A 563 -49.56 11.38 -19.30
N ALA A 564 -48.62 11.08 -20.19
CA ALA A 564 -48.12 12.06 -21.16
C ALA A 564 -49.23 12.48 -22.12
N ALA A 565 -49.38 13.79 -22.29
CA ALA A 565 -50.27 14.42 -23.25
C ALA A 565 -49.69 15.76 -23.68
N HIS A 566 -50.12 16.25 -24.84
CA HIS A 566 -49.76 17.59 -25.30
C HIS A 566 -50.21 18.64 -24.26
N GLY A 567 -49.43 19.68 -24.00
CA GLY A 567 -49.69 20.67 -22.94
C GLY A 567 -50.99 21.45 -23.11
N SER A 568 -51.60 21.43 -24.29
CA SER A 568 -52.92 22.00 -24.56
C SER A 568 -54.09 21.03 -24.36
N ASP A 569 -53.83 19.73 -24.20
CA ASP A 569 -54.84 18.68 -24.02
C ASP A 569 -54.92 18.23 -22.56
N ALA A 570 -55.42 19.14 -21.72
CA ALA A 570 -55.56 18.91 -20.29
C ALA A 570 -56.51 17.74 -19.95
N SER A 571 -57.40 17.35 -20.86
CA SER A 571 -58.34 16.24 -20.66
C SER A 571 -57.68 14.85 -20.75
N SER A 572 -56.58 14.73 -21.48
CA SER A 572 -55.91 13.46 -21.75
C SER A 572 -54.68 13.23 -20.86
N GLY A 573 -54.15 14.29 -20.22
CA GLY A 573 -52.95 14.25 -19.39
C GLY A 573 -53.23 14.02 -17.90
N VAL A 574 -52.27 13.41 -17.22
CA VAL A 574 -52.20 13.37 -15.75
C VAL A 574 -50.80 13.80 -15.35
N ASP A 575 -50.70 14.87 -14.56
CA ASP A 575 -49.43 15.49 -14.22
C ASP A 575 -48.77 14.77 -13.02
N ALA A 576 -47.73 13.97 -13.29
CA ALA A 576 -47.00 13.28 -12.25
C ALA A 576 -46.29 14.23 -11.25
N ILE A 577 -45.83 15.41 -11.70
CA ILE A 577 -45.12 16.37 -10.84
C ILE A 577 -46.08 17.00 -9.85
N LEU A 578 -47.25 17.46 -10.32
CA LEU A 578 -48.29 18.00 -9.44
C LEU A 578 -48.80 16.94 -8.44
N ASN A 579 -48.98 15.69 -8.90
CA ASN A 579 -49.38 14.59 -8.04
C ASN A 579 -48.32 14.27 -6.96
N THR A 580 -47.02 14.41 -7.26
CA THR A 580 -45.95 14.31 -6.23
C THR A 580 -46.11 15.37 -5.14
N GLY A 581 -46.73 16.52 -5.42
CA GLY A 581 -47.08 17.53 -4.42
C GLY A 581 -47.96 16.99 -3.29
N LEU A 582 -48.87 16.05 -3.58
CA LEU A 582 -49.70 15.37 -2.57
C LEU A 582 -48.86 14.48 -1.65
N VAL A 583 -47.87 13.80 -2.23
CA VAL A 583 -46.91 12.96 -1.50
C VAL A 583 -46.05 13.82 -0.58
N LEU A 584 -45.47 14.92 -1.09
CA LEU A 584 -44.65 15.84 -0.29
C LEU A 584 -45.40 16.41 0.91
N ASN A 585 -46.67 16.80 0.73
CA ASN A 585 -47.49 17.29 1.85
C ASN A 585 -47.75 16.20 2.89
N SER A 586 -48.02 14.97 2.45
CA SER A 586 -48.26 13.84 3.35
C SER A 586 -46.99 13.43 4.11
N LEU A 587 -45.82 13.45 3.44
CA LEU A 587 -44.53 13.20 4.07
C LEU A 587 -44.15 14.27 5.10
N ARG A 588 -44.54 15.54 4.88
CA ARG A 588 -44.35 16.61 5.87
C ARG A 588 -45.12 16.32 7.16
N GLU A 589 -46.37 15.87 7.06
CA GLU A 589 -47.17 15.51 8.23
C GLU A 589 -46.64 14.24 8.90
N TYR A 590 -46.29 13.23 8.13
CA TYR A 590 -45.66 12.00 8.65
C TYR A 590 -44.37 12.30 9.40
N GLY A 591 -43.52 13.21 8.88
CA GLY A 591 -42.31 13.68 9.54
C GLY A 591 -42.52 14.23 10.95
N ARG A 592 -43.69 14.82 11.24
CA ARG A 592 -44.04 15.33 12.58
C ARG A 592 -44.45 14.23 13.55
N THR A 593 -44.90 13.10 13.03
CA THR A 593 -45.35 11.93 13.80
C THR A 593 -44.24 10.91 14.04
N LEU A 594 -43.05 11.15 13.49
CA LEU A 594 -41.91 10.25 13.65
C LEU A 594 -41.54 10.07 15.13
N PRO A 595 -41.16 8.85 15.53
CA PRO A 595 -40.92 8.52 16.93
C PRO A 595 -39.72 9.28 17.51
N THR A 596 -39.77 9.46 18.82
CA THR A 596 -38.68 10.03 19.61
C THR A 596 -38.09 8.95 20.50
N ASP A 597 -36.78 8.80 20.38
CA ASP A 597 -35.99 7.98 21.30
C ASP A 597 -35.46 8.86 22.45
N GLU A 598 -35.46 8.32 23.67
CA GLU A 598 -35.04 9.07 24.86
C GLU A 598 -33.59 9.55 24.81
N PHE A 599 -32.70 8.78 24.16
CA PHE A 599 -31.27 9.03 24.10
C PHE A 599 -30.83 9.66 22.77
N LEU A 600 -31.40 9.22 21.64
CA LEU A 600 -31.03 9.68 20.29
C LEU A 600 -31.90 10.84 19.81
N GLY A 601 -33.00 11.14 20.51
CA GLY A 601 -33.96 12.17 20.13
C GLY A 601 -34.90 11.74 19.00
N GLN A 602 -35.55 12.72 18.36
CA GLN A 602 -36.58 12.47 17.34
C GLN A 602 -35.98 11.99 16.01
N ALA A 603 -36.56 10.95 15.41
CA ALA A 603 -36.29 10.58 14.03
C ALA A 603 -36.70 11.71 13.08
N THR A 604 -35.99 11.84 11.95
CA THR A 604 -36.23 12.94 11.00
C THR A 604 -36.35 12.41 9.59
N LEU A 605 -37.14 13.09 8.76
CA LEU A 605 -37.30 12.79 7.34
C LEU A 605 -37.03 14.04 6.52
N HIS A 606 -36.33 13.89 5.41
CA HIS A 606 -36.24 14.92 4.39
C HIS A 606 -36.31 14.33 2.98
N CYS A 607 -36.68 15.17 2.01
CA CYS A 607 -36.66 14.82 0.59
C CYS A 607 -35.35 15.33 -0.02
N GLY A 608 -34.45 14.42 -0.39
CA GLY A 608 -33.12 14.75 -0.89
C GLY A 608 -33.08 15.00 -2.40
N PHE A 609 -33.97 14.36 -3.17
CA PHE A 609 -33.98 14.44 -4.63
C PHE A 609 -35.38 14.36 -5.20
N ILE A 610 -35.69 15.20 -6.20
CA ILE A 610 -36.93 15.13 -6.99
C ILE A 610 -36.62 15.39 -8.47
N SER A 611 -37.16 14.56 -9.37
CA SER A 611 -37.00 14.72 -10.82
C SER A 611 -38.24 14.22 -11.55
N GLY A 612 -38.71 14.97 -12.55
CA GLY A 612 -39.86 14.59 -13.37
C GLY A 612 -40.05 15.53 -14.54
N GLY A 613 -40.71 15.02 -15.60
CA GLY A 613 -40.89 15.73 -16.87
C GLY A 613 -39.68 15.68 -17.80
N GLU A 614 -39.94 15.83 -19.10
CA GLU A 614 -38.92 15.82 -20.16
C GLU A 614 -38.87 17.16 -20.92
N GLU A 615 -40.01 17.82 -21.12
CA GLU A 615 -40.12 19.09 -21.83
C GLU A 615 -41.35 19.91 -21.38
N LEU A 616 -41.39 21.20 -21.72
CA LEU A 616 -42.43 22.13 -21.26
C LEU A 616 -43.82 21.90 -21.89
N SER A 617 -43.88 21.31 -23.08
CA SER A 617 -45.13 21.18 -23.85
C SER A 617 -45.80 19.81 -23.69
N THR A 618 -45.39 19.02 -22.69
CA THR A 618 -45.89 17.67 -22.44
C THR A 618 -46.16 17.47 -20.95
N TYR A 619 -47.33 16.92 -20.62
CA TYR A 619 -47.65 16.51 -19.25
C TYR A 619 -46.65 15.44 -18.77
N PRO A 620 -46.05 15.57 -17.58
CA PRO A 620 -45.02 14.63 -17.13
C PRO A 620 -45.62 13.27 -16.80
N ALA A 621 -45.18 12.22 -17.50
CA ALA A 621 -45.63 10.84 -17.28
C ALA A 621 -45.08 10.18 -16.00
N SER A 622 -44.01 10.73 -15.43
CA SER A 622 -43.40 10.20 -14.20
C SER A 622 -42.68 11.29 -13.41
N CYS A 623 -42.67 11.13 -12.10
CA CYS A 623 -41.86 11.91 -11.17
C CYS A 623 -41.27 10.99 -10.09
N ASN A 624 -39.94 11.00 -9.97
CA ASN A 624 -39.17 10.22 -9.00
C ASN A 624 -38.77 11.12 -7.83
N LEU A 625 -39.02 10.65 -6.62
CA LEU A 625 -38.70 11.29 -5.36
C LEU A 625 -37.82 10.33 -4.53
N LYS A 626 -36.66 10.79 -4.08
CA LYS A 626 -35.81 10.06 -3.13
C LYS A 626 -35.79 10.77 -1.79
N ILE A 627 -36.03 10.02 -0.74
CA ILE A 627 -36.12 10.53 0.63
C ILE A 627 -35.11 9.82 1.52
N GLU A 628 -34.66 10.52 2.54
CA GLU A 628 -33.86 9.97 3.62
C GLU A 628 -34.60 10.13 4.95
N LEU A 629 -34.58 9.06 5.73
CA LEU A 629 -34.97 9.09 7.13
C LEU A 629 -33.73 8.85 7.99
N ARG A 630 -33.54 9.67 9.03
CA ARG A 630 -32.67 9.33 10.17
C ARG A 630 -33.50 8.58 11.19
N THR A 631 -33.23 7.28 11.31
CA THR A 631 -34.05 6.35 12.08
C THR A 631 -33.57 6.21 13.52
N VAL A 632 -34.47 5.79 14.40
CA VAL A 632 -34.17 5.38 15.78
C VAL A 632 -34.51 3.89 15.96
N PRO A 633 -34.07 3.22 17.05
CA PRO A 633 -34.21 1.76 17.20
C PRO A 633 -35.62 1.17 17.06
N SER A 634 -36.68 1.98 17.23
CA SER A 634 -38.07 1.52 17.04
C SER A 634 -38.51 1.45 15.57
N GLN A 635 -37.66 1.87 14.62
CA GLN A 635 -37.99 1.97 13.20
C GLN A 635 -37.23 0.96 12.36
N GLU A 636 -37.84 -0.20 12.13
CA GLU A 636 -37.35 -1.18 11.16
C GLU A 636 -37.71 -0.77 9.72
N PRO A 637 -36.86 -1.07 8.72
CA PRO A 637 -37.06 -0.65 7.33
C PRO A 637 -38.41 -1.04 6.74
N GLU A 638 -38.86 -2.26 7.02
CA GLU A 638 -40.11 -2.81 6.50
C GLU A 638 -41.33 -2.11 7.11
N LEU A 639 -41.23 -1.66 8.36
CA LEU A 639 -42.29 -0.88 9.02
C LEU A 639 -42.42 0.49 8.37
N VAL A 640 -41.29 1.21 8.20
CA VAL A 640 -41.28 2.51 7.52
C VAL A 640 -41.79 2.37 6.08
N LEU A 641 -41.36 1.34 5.35
CA LEU A 641 -41.84 1.07 4.00
C LEU A 641 -43.35 0.83 3.97
N GLY A 642 -43.88 0.11 4.96
CA GLY A 642 -45.31 -0.10 5.15
C GLY A 642 -46.08 1.21 5.40
N GLU A 643 -45.55 2.08 6.25
CA GLU A 643 -46.13 3.40 6.54
C GLU A 643 -46.16 4.30 5.30
N ILE A 644 -45.07 4.36 4.54
CA ILE A 644 -45.02 5.08 3.26
C ILE A 644 -46.02 4.50 2.26
N SER A 645 -46.13 3.18 2.18
CA SER A 645 -47.10 2.51 1.30
C SER A 645 -48.54 2.83 1.69
N GLN A 646 -48.85 2.92 2.98
CA GLN A 646 -50.16 3.33 3.48
C GLN A 646 -50.48 4.78 3.14
N ILE A 647 -49.50 5.69 3.24
CA ILE A 647 -49.65 7.09 2.81
C ILE A 647 -50.02 7.16 1.32
N LEU A 648 -49.29 6.44 0.47
CA LEU A 648 -49.54 6.42 -0.98
C LEU A 648 -50.92 5.82 -1.31
N ALA A 649 -51.31 4.74 -0.62
CA ALA A 649 -52.63 4.14 -0.76
C ALA A 649 -53.76 5.09 -0.31
N ALA A 650 -53.57 5.85 0.78
CA ALA A 650 -54.54 6.81 1.26
C ALA A 650 -54.74 7.99 0.29
N ILE A 651 -53.68 8.42 -0.42
CA ILE A 651 -53.78 9.40 -1.50
C ILE A 651 -54.57 8.80 -2.67
N ALA A 652 -54.21 7.59 -3.12
CA ALA A 652 -54.89 6.89 -4.23
C ALA A 652 -56.38 6.63 -3.97
N ALA A 653 -56.77 6.43 -2.70
CA ALA A 653 -58.17 6.25 -2.33
C ALA A 653 -58.99 7.55 -2.44
N LYS A 654 -58.35 8.72 -2.30
CA LYS A 654 -59.00 10.04 -2.40
C LYS A 654 -58.99 10.59 -3.83
N ASP A 655 -57.97 10.21 -4.61
CA ASP A 655 -57.80 10.64 -6.00
C ASP A 655 -57.66 9.42 -6.93
N PRO A 656 -58.72 9.06 -7.68
CA PRO A 656 -58.70 7.95 -8.62
C PRO A 656 -57.71 8.11 -9.78
N GLN A 657 -57.18 9.30 -10.06
CA GLN A 657 -56.16 9.55 -11.09
C GLN A 657 -54.74 9.37 -10.56
N PHE A 658 -54.54 9.37 -9.23
CA PHE A 658 -53.23 9.15 -8.63
C PHE A 658 -52.77 7.70 -8.83
N ARG A 659 -51.58 7.54 -9.41
CA ARG A 659 -50.92 6.24 -9.67
C ARG A 659 -49.47 6.33 -9.21
N TYR A 660 -48.93 5.22 -8.73
CA TYR A 660 -47.57 5.15 -8.23
C TYR A 660 -47.03 3.72 -8.39
N LYS A 661 -45.69 3.57 -8.43
CA LYS A 661 -45.04 2.28 -8.23
C LYS A 661 -44.79 2.05 -6.74
N GLN A 662 -44.77 0.79 -6.33
CA GLN A 662 -44.44 0.44 -4.94
C GLN A 662 -43.10 1.07 -4.53
N PRO A 663 -43.04 1.71 -3.34
CA PRO A 663 -41.81 2.33 -2.86
C PRO A 663 -40.71 1.28 -2.69
N ARG A 664 -39.45 1.69 -2.84
CA ARG A 664 -38.29 0.79 -2.79
C ARG A 664 -37.24 1.30 -1.82
N ILE A 665 -36.70 0.40 -1.00
CA ILE A 665 -35.51 0.65 -0.18
C ILE A 665 -34.28 0.67 -1.08
N LEU A 666 -33.54 1.78 -1.02
CA LEU A 666 -32.26 1.96 -1.72
C LEU A 666 -31.10 1.47 -0.86
N LEU A 667 -31.07 1.90 0.40
CA LEU A 667 -30.04 1.56 1.38
C LEU A 667 -30.61 1.70 2.79
N HIS A 668 -30.16 0.83 3.70
CA HIS A 668 -30.48 0.89 5.12
C HIS A 668 -29.23 0.65 5.95
N ARG A 669 -29.07 1.45 7.01
CA ARG A 669 -28.14 1.22 8.09
C ARG A 669 -28.83 1.43 9.44
N ALA A 670 -28.72 0.44 10.31
CA ALA A 670 -29.43 0.42 11.59
C ALA A 670 -28.90 1.49 12.56
N ALA A 671 -29.77 1.92 13.49
CA ALA A 671 -29.36 2.69 14.65
C ALA A 671 -28.55 1.82 15.62
N TYR A 672 -27.71 2.44 16.43
CA TYR A 672 -26.89 1.76 17.42
C TYR A 672 -27.06 2.37 18.80
N LYS A 673 -27.05 1.50 19.83
CA LYS A 673 -26.93 1.88 21.24
C LYS A 673 -26.16 0.82 21.99
N LEU A 674 -25.17 1.27 22.75
CA LEU A 674 -24.57 0.48 23.81
C LEU A 674 -25.50 0.51 25.03
N GLU A 675 -25.60 -0.61 25.72
CA GLU A 675 -26.33 -0.69 26.99
C GLU A 675 -25.76 0.30 28.00
N ALA A 676 -26.63 1.01 28.70
CA ALA A 676 -26.22 1.95 29.73
C ALA A 676 -25.40 1.25 30.82
N ASP A 677 -24.36 1.93 31.32
CA ASP A 677 -23.44 1.36 32.31
C ASP A 677 -22.73 0.07 31.84
N HIS A 678 -22.56 -0.13 30.52
CA HIS A 678 -21.74 -1.23 30.03
C HIS A 678 -20.30 -1.12 30.60
N PRO A 679 -19.63 -2.22 31.01
CA PRO A 679 -18.29 -2.15 31.57
C PRO A 679 -17.27 -1.44 30.68
N PHE A 680 -17.37 -1.63 29.37
CA PHE A 680 -16.52 -0.95 28.39
C PHE A 680 -16.82 0.56 28.31
N GLU A 681 -18.09 0.98 28.42
CA GLU A 681 -18.45 2.40 28.47
C GLU A 681 -17.79 3.10 29.67
N ARG A 682 -17.83 2.47 30.86
CA ARG A 682 -17.20 3.04 32.06
C ARG A 682 -15.70 3.24 31.90
N LEU A 683 -15.02 2.28 31.28
CA LEU A 683 -13.58 2.37 30.99
C LEU A 683 -13.31 3.50 29.98
N ALA A 684 -14.08 3.56 28.88
CA ALA A 684 -13.93 4.60 27.87
C ALA A 684 -14.23 6.00 28.42
N LYS A 685 -15.24 6.12 29.29
CA LYS A 685 -15.56 7.37 29.99
C LYS A 685 -14.40 7.82 30.87
N GLY A 686 -13.85 6.94 31.71
CA GLY A 686 -12.70 7.27 32.54
C GLY A 686 -11.50 7.74 31.73
N ALA A 687 -11.17 7.01 30.65
CA ALA A 687 -10.10 7.40 29.74
C ALA A 687 -10.33 8.77 29.06
N ALA A 688 -11.58 9.07 28.69
CA ALA A 688 -11.94 10.36 28.10
C ALA A 688 -11.88 11.51 29.13
N GLU A 689 -12.34 11.29 30.36
CA GLU A 689 -12.25 12.26 31.45
C GLU A 689 -10.79 12.61 31.78
N ASP A 690 -9.91 11.60 31.82
CA ASP A 690 -8.48 11.76 32.05
C ASP A 690 -7.79 12.53 30.91
N ALA A 691 -8.13 12.23 29.66
CA ALA A 691 -7.55 12.89 28.50
C ALA A 691 -8.03 14.34 28.32
N CYS A 692 -9.31 14.59 28.58
CA CYS A 692 -9.92 15.91 28.38
C CYS A 692 -9.86 16.81 29.62
N ASN A 693 -9.44 16.28 30.77
CA ASN A 693 -9.45 16.97 32.07
C ASN A 693 -10.82 17.60 32.40
N THR A 694 -11.90 16.99 31.92
CA THR A 694 -13.27 17.48 32.10
C THR A 694 -14.23 16.29 32.20
N PRO A 695 -15.36 16.41 32.92
CA PRO A 695 -16.37 15.37 32.96
C PRO A 695 -16.94 15.09 31.56
N VAL A 696 -16.92 13.83 31.13
CA VAL A 696 -17.43 13.40 29.81
C VAL A 696 -18.74 12.65 30.02
N LYS A 697 -19.78 13.05 29.28
CA LYS A 697 -21.07 12.37 29.32
C LYS A 697 -21.24 11.49 28.07
N PRO A 698 -21.74 10.24 28.24
CA PRO A 698 -22.27 9.47 27.13
C PRO A 698 -23.33 10.28 26.36
N THR A 699 -23.23 10.29 25.04
CA THR A 699 -24.14 11.05 24.17
C THR A 699 -24.63 10.23 22.99
N GLY A 700 -25.87 10.53 22.57
CA GLY A 700 -26.44 10.05 21.31
C GLY A 700 -25.97 10.91 20.15
N LEU A 701 -25.36 10.31 19.14
CA LEU A 701 -24.92 10.99 17.93
C LEU A 701 -26.04 11.04 16.89
N LYS A 702 -26.06 12.10 16.09
CA LYS A 702 -27.10 12.34 15.08
C LYS A 702 -26.75 11.73 13.71
N PHE A 703 -25.46 11.62 13.41
CA PHE A 703 -24.95 10.97 12.21
C PHE A 703 -24.92 9.44 12.40
N TRP A 704 -24.63 8.73 11.33
CA TRP A 704 -24.42 7.28 11.37
C TRP A 704 -22.93 7.01 11.20
N CYS A 705 -22.42 5.94 11.82
CA CYS A 705 -21.06 5.45 11.56
C CYS A 705 -20.98 3.93 11.75
N ASP A 706 -19.80 3.37 11.50
CA ASP A 706 -19.50 1.94 11.54
C ASP A 706 -19.75 1.22 12.87
N ALA A 707 -19.98 1.94 13.97
CA ALA A 707 -20.29 1.34 15.27
C ALA A 707 -21.51 0.41 15.20
N ALA A 708 -22.50 0.74 14.36
CA ALA A 708 -23.64 -0.14 14.10
C ALA A 708 -23.22 -1.48 13.49
N LEU A 709 -22.31 -1.49 12.50
CA LEU A 709 -21.86 -2.73 11.86
C LEU A 709 -21.12 -3.62 12.84
N LEU A 710 -20.20 -3.06 13.63
CA LEU A 710 -19.46 -3.80 14.66
C LEU A 710 -20.42 -4.41 15.70
N SER A 711 -21.46 -3.68 16.08
CA SER A 711 -22.46 -4.17 17.03
C SER A 711 -23.26 -5.37 16.53
N THR A 712 -23.44 -5.54 15.21
CA THR A 712 -24.12 -6.73 14.64
C THR A 712 -23.39 -8.04 14.93
N LYS A 713 -22.10 -7.96 15.26
CA LYS A 713 -21.26 -9.10 15.71
C LYS A 713 -21.16 -9.21 17.22
N GLY A 714 -21.90 -8.40 17.98
CA GLY A 714 -21.87 -8.36 19.43
C GLY A 714 -20.65 -7.65 20.02
N ILE A 715 -19.94 -6.83 19.22
CA ILE A 715 -18.77 -6.09 19.67
C ILE A 715 -19.23 -4.78 20.34
N PRO A 716 -19.04 -4.61 21.66
CA PRO A 716 -19.38 -3.35 22.33
C PRO A 716 -18.48 -2.24 21.80
N THR A 717 -19.10 -1.18 21.28
CA THR A 717 -18.41 -0.12 20.55
C THR A 717 -18.71 1.26 21.12
N VAL A 718 -17.69 2.10 21.25
CA VAL A 718 -17.87 3.53 21.55
C VAL A 718 -17.32 4.37 20.40
N VAL A 719 -17.78 5.61 20.30
CA VAL A 719 -17.33 6.56 19.27
C VAL A 719 -16.68 7.74 19.98
N PHE A 720 -15.43 8.05 19.65
CA PHE A 720 -14.70 9.14 20.28
C PHE A 720 -13.60 9.68 19.36
N GLY A 721 -13.56 10.99 19.17
CA GLY A 721 -12.53 11.59 18.35
C GLY A 721 -12.44 13.11 18.47
N PRO A 722 -11.65 13.73 17.58
CA PRO A 722 -11.18 15.10 17.76
C PRO A 722 -12.28 16.13 17.53
N LYS A 723 -11.93 17.40 17.77
CA LYS A 723 -12.81 18.54 17.66
C LYS A 723 -12.37 19.44 16.50
N GLY A 724 -13.33 19.96 15.76
CA GLY A 724 -13.08 20.88 14.66
C GLY A 724 -14.36 21.48 14.11
N GLN A 725 -14.31 21.99 12.88
CA GLN A 725 -15.49 22.44 12.15
C GLN A 725 -15.39 22.08 10.66
N GLY A 726 -16.53 22.13 9.98
CA GLY A 726 -16.56 22.05 8.52
C GLY A 726 -16.74 20.65 7.93
N LEU A 727 -17.38 19.72 8.66
CA LEU A 727 -17.78 18.42 8.11
C LEU A 727 -18.57 18.63 6.81
N HIS A 728 -18.02 18.13 5.70
CA HIS A 728 -18.56 18.22 4.33
C HIS A 728 -18.71 19.67 3.79
N ALA A 729 -18.14 20.66 4.47
CA ALA A 729 -18.21 22.07 4.08
C ALA A 729 -17.10 22.45 3.09
N ASP A 730 -17.12 23.71 2.63
CA ASP A 730 -16.14 24.29 1.71
C ASP A 730 -14.78 24.63 2.35
N GLU A 731 -14.72 24.58 3.68
CA GLU A 731 -13.51 24.56 4.50
C GLU A 731 -13.70 23.56 5.65
N GLU A 732 -12.69 22.75 5.94
CA GLU A 732 -12.66 21.79 7.04
C GLU A 732 -11.34 21.91 7.82
N TRP A 733 -11.44 21.82 9.15
CA TRP A 733 -10.27 21.88 10.02
C TRP A 733 -10.47 21.16 11.35
N VAL A 734 -9.35 20.72 11.95
CA VAL A 734 -9.29 20.02 13.24
C VAL A 734 -8.35 20.73 14.22
N GLU A 735 -8.75 20.88 15.48
CA GLU A 735 -7.92 21.49 16.54
C GLU A 735 -6.75 20.57 16.90
N VAL A 736 -5.52 21.08 16.82
CA VAL A 736 -4.28 20.32 17.09
C VAL A 736 -4.30 19.66 18.47
N GLU A 737 -4.74 20.37 19.50
CA GLU A 737 -4.79 19.83 20.86
C GLU A 737 -5.81 18.68 20.98
N SER A 738 -6.92 18.75 20.25
CA SER A 738 -7.95 17.70 20.29
C SER A 738 -7.46 16.39 19.66
N ILE A 739 -6.52 16.44 18.72
CA ILE A 739 -5.85 15.26 18.16
C ILE A 739 -5.04 14.57 19.27
N ARG A 740 -4.28 15.33 20.06
CA ARG A 740 -3.48 14.81 21.18
C ARG A 740 -4.35 14.25 22.29
N GLN A 741 -5.46 14.90 22.60
CA GLN A 741 -6.44 14.38 23.55
C GLN A 741 -7.08 13.08 23.07
N THR A 742 -7.34 12.95 21.76
CA THR A 742 -7.81 11.69 21.17
C THR A 742 -6.79 10.58 21.33
N GLU A 743 -5.52 10.83 20.99
CA GLU A 743 -4.43 9.86 21.21
C GLU A 743 -4.31 9.44 22.69
N GLN A 744 -4.38 10.41 23.61
CA GLN A 744 -4.28 10.15 25.04
C GLN A 744 -5.45 9.30 25.57
N MET A 745 -6.68 9.58 25.10
CA MET A 745 -7.87 8.80 25.45
C MET A 745 -7.71 7.36 24.96
N LEU A 746 -7.36 7.17 23.69
CA LEU A 746 -7.18 5.85 23.09
C LEU A 746 -6.06 5.06 23.79
N THR A 747 -4.94 5.71 24.11
CA THR A 747 -3.82 5.10 24.85
C THR A 747 -4.27 4.62 26.23
N SER A 748 -4.97 5.47 26.98
CA SER A 748 -5.44 5.16 28.33
C SER A 748 -6.45 4.02 28.33
N LEU A 749 -7.37 4.02 27.36
CA LEU A 749 -8.35 2.96 27.18
C LEU A 749 -7.69 1.62 26.80
N VAL A 750 -6.76 1.62 25.85
CA VAL A 750 -6.01 0.41 25.45
C VAL A 750 -5.28 -0.19 26.66
N ASN A 751 -4.58 0.63 27.43
CA ASN A 751 -3.85 0.18 28.62
C ASN A 751 -4.79 -0.35 29.72
N ALA A 752 -6.00 0.20 29.86
CA ALA A 752 -6.97 -0.25 30.85
C ALA A 752 -7.76 -1.49 30.40
N PHE A 753 -7.97 -1.68 29.09
CA PHE A 753 -8.78 -2.76 28.54
C PHE A 753 -7.98 -4.02 28.21
N CYS A 754 -6.76 -3.85 27.69
CA CYS A 754 -5.90 -4.96 27.24
C CYS A 754 -5.05 -5.56 28.38
N VAL A 755 -5.40 -5.27 29.63
CA VAL A 755 -4.88 -5.93 30.83
C VAL A 755 -5.90 -6.94 31.35
N THR A 756 -5.41 -7.93 32.10
CA THR A 756 -6.13 -9.11 32.58
C THR A 756 -7.44 -8.81 33.32
#